data_AF-A0A7W0R7C0-F1
#
_entry.id   AF-A0A7W0R7C0-F1
#
_cell.length_a   1.000
_cell.length_b   1.000
_cell.length_c   1.000
_cell.angle_alpha   90.00
_cell.angle_beta   90.00
_cell.angle_gamma   90.00
#
_symmetry.space_group_name_H-M   'P 1'
#
loop_
_entity.id
_entity.type
_entity.pdbx_description
1 polymer ?
#
loop_
_entity_poly.entity_id
_entity_poly.type
_entity_poly.pdbx_seq_one_letter_code
_entity_poly.pdbx_strand_id
1 'polypeptide(L)'
;MNASTPGTFQSRHIGPDAAARDEMLRAIGVSTLDALIDQTIPPGIRAATTLALPDADSEAGYLRRLRGLASGNTVARSYIGMGYYDCITPSVILRNVFENPGWYTPYTPYQAEIAQGRLESLLNFQTVVKDLTGMDISTASLLDEGTAAAEAMTMFHRLQPKKAPAGQESVFLVSDGCFPQTIDVLRGRAAPLDVRLEIGDPDSLPMDRAFGLLLQYPDDRGDISYLRAIIEKAHAAGLFVAVASDLLALTLLKSPGEMGADAVVGNSQRFGVPLGYGGPHAAYLATRDAFVRQAPGRIIGISVDARGDQAFRMALQTREQHIRREKATSNICTAQALLANIAAMYAVYHGPKGLRAIAERVHNMARVTEDALTALGFRQTNAAYFDTLRIAGADVKAVRKAAEAAGINFRYAGTEIGISCDETTTIEDVTAIVSVFAGAAGETGSPVFRPGPFELKAPSVLRRTSPYLTHPVFNSHHSETKMMRYIKGLERKDIGLDTSMIALGSCTMKLNAASEMIPVTWPEFSRMHPFVPAEQAKGYAQVFRELEDALCKITGFAAVSLQPNSGAQGEFAGLMAIRTYHRGRGDKTRNVVLIPSSAHGTNPASATMAGLKVVVTACDSNGNVELGDLRAKAELHRDRLAALMVTYPSTHGVFEEDIKEICNIIHEYGGQVYMDGANMNAQVGLTSPAAIGADVCHLNLHKTFAIPHGGGGPGMGPI
;
A
#
# COMPACT_ATOMS: atom_id res chain seq x y z
N MET A 1 4.41 16.96 -33.49
CA MET A 1 3.79 18.24 -33.09
C MET A 1 4.88 19.15 -32.53
N ASN A 2 4.90 20.43 -32.91
CA ASN A 2 5.91 21.40 -32.46
C ASN A 2 5.84 21.54 -30.93
N ALA A 3 6.89 21.08 -30.24
CA ALA A 3 7.06 21.15 -28.78
C ALA A 3 7.23 22.59 -28.23
N SER A 4 6.80 23.61 -28.97
CA SER A 4 7.19 25.01 -28.77
C SER A 4 6.02 25.97 -28.61
N THR A 5 4.76 25.52 -28.52
CA THR A 5 3.65 26.43 -28.21
C THR A 5 3.79 26.88 -26.74
N PRO A 6 4.15 28.15 -26.48
CA PRO A 6 4.39 28.61 -25.12
C PRO A 6 3.09 28.56 -24.31
N GLY A 7 3.17 28.11 -23.05
CA GLY A 7 2.01 28.03 -22.16
C GLY A 7 1.23 26.71 -22.22
N THR A 8 1.71 25.71 -22.96
CA THR A 8 1.19 24.33 -22.88
C THR A 8 1.82 23.57 -21.71
N PHE A 9 1.11 22.57 -21.16
CA PHE A 9 1.66 21.72 -20.10
C PHE A 9 2.95 21.01 -20.53
N GLN A 10 3.03 20.56 -21.79
CA GLN A 10 4.23 19.94 -22.36
C GLN A 10 5.47 20.83 -22.19
N SER A 11 5.35 22.14 -22.48
CA SER A 11 6.44 23.11 -22.32
C SER A 11 6.83 23.39 -20.85
N ARG A 12 6.02 22.95 -19.88
CA ARG A 12 6.32 23.02 -18.44
C ARG A 12 6.90 21.71 -17.91
N HIS A 13 6.47 20.59 -18.48
CA HIS A 13 6.92 19.25 -18.08
C HIS A 13 8.30 18.89 -18.66
N ILE A 14 8.55 19.26 -19.91
CA ILE A 14 9.83 19.00 -20.59
C ILE A 14 10.77 20.16 -20.30
N GLY A 15 11.91 19.87 -19.65
CA GLY A 15 12.91 20.88 -19.29
C GLY A 15 13.59 21.55 -20.49
N PRO A 16 14.21 20.79 -21.41
CA PRO A 16 14.84 21.37 -22.60
C PRO A 16 13.81 21.97 -23.56
N ASP A 17 14.00 23.24 -23.90
CA ASP A 17 13.26 23.88 -25.00
C ASP A 17 13.84 23.50 -26.37
N ALA A 18 13.34 24.14 -27.44
CA ALA A 18 13.80 23.87 -28.79
C ALA A 18 15.30 24.20 -28.99
N ALA A 19 15.80 25.28 -28.40
CA ALA A 19 17.19 25.70 -28.57
C ALA A 19 18.15 24.76 -27.83
N ALA A 20 17.81 24.41 -26.58
CA ALA A 20 18.56 23.44 -25.79
C ALA A 20 18.55 22.05 -26.44
N ARG A 21 17.40 21.60 -26.97
CA ARG A 21 17.31 20.34 -27.74
C ARG A 21 18.25 20.37 -28.94
N ASP A 22 18.24 21.44 -29.73
CA ASP A 22 19.08 21.51 -30.93
C ASP A 22 20.58 21.58 -30.57
N GLU A 23 20.94 22.18 -29.44
CA GLU A 23 22.29 22.13 -28.89
C GLU A 23 22.70 20.71 -28.48
N MET A 24 21.84 20.00 -27.76
CA MET A 24 22.07 18.61 -27.37
C MET A 24 22.23 17.69 -28.59
N LEU A 25 21.39 17.86 -29.62
CA LEU A 25 21.46 17.10 -30.87
C LEU A 25 22.80 17.35 -31.59
N ARG A 26 23.25 18.61 -31.68
CA ARG A 26 24.57 18.95 -32.23
C ARG A 26 25.71 18.29 -31.43
N ALA A 27 25.62 18.30 -30.10
CA ALA A 27 26.65 17.72 -29.24
C ALA A 27 26.85 16.21 -29.45
N ILE A 28 25.76 15.48 -29.75
CA ILE A 28 25.82 14.03 -30.05
C ILE A 28 25.93 13.71 -31.54
N GLY A 29 26.02 14.73 -32.42
CA GLY A 29 26.23 14.55 -33.86
C GLY A 29 25.00 14.07 -34.63
N VAL A 30 23.78 14.28 -34.12
CA VAL A 30 22.53 13.86 -34.76
C VAL A 30 21.75 15.07 -35.28
N SER A 31 21.15 14.98 -36.47
CA SER A 31 20.52 16.12 -37.15
C SER A 31 19.14 16.50 -36.62
N THR A 32 18.35 15.53 -36.17
CA THR A 32 16.98 15.74 -35.66
C THR A 32 16.66 14.77 -34.53
N LEU A 33 15.62 15.07 -33.74
CA LEU A 33 15.12 14.13 -32.74
C LEU A 33 14.60 12.84 -33.39
N ASP A 34 13.92 12.94 -34.53
CA ASP A 34 13.45 11.76 -35.28
C ASP A 34 14.61 10.86 -35.71
N ALA A 35 15.72 11.44 -36.19
CA ALA A 35 16.93 10.68 -36.54
C ALA A 35 17.56 10.00 -35.32
N LEU A 36 17.53 10.64 -34.15
CA LEU A 36 18.00 10.02 -32.90
C LEU A 36 17.12 8.83 -32.53
N ILE A 37 15.80 9.02 -32.60
CA ILE A 37 14.85 7.93 -32.37
C ILE A 37 15.15 6.81 -33.36
N ASP A 38 15.19 7.07 -34.68
CA ASP A 38 15.57 6.16 -35.80
C ASP A 38 16.79 5.27 -35.51
N GLN A 39 17.84 5.85 -34.93
CA GLN A 39 19.07 5.15 -34.58
C GLN A 39 19.00 4.38 -33.25
N THR A 40 18.01 4.66 -32.40
CA THR A 40 17.92 4.12 -31.02
C THR A 40 16.92 2.97 -30.89
N ILE A 41 15.73 3.09 -31.51
CA ILE A 41 14.65 2.11 -31.33
C ILE A 41 14.58 1.17 -32.54
N PRO A 42 14.65 -0.16 -32.38
CA PRO A 42 14.60 -1.09 -33.51
C PRO A 42 13.34 -0.88 -34.37
N PRO A 43 13.47 -0.80 -35.71
CA PRO A 43 12.36 -0.47 -36.60
C PRO A 43 11.20 -1.48 -36.51
N GLY A 44 11.53 -2.75 -36.24
CA GLY A 44 10.55 -3.84 -36.16
C GLY A 44 9.56 -3.74 -35.01
N ILE A 45 9.79 -2.88 -34.01
CA ILE A 45 8.91 -2.72 -32.84
C ILE A 45 8.27 -1.33 -32.73
N ARG A 46 8.57 -0.42 -33.67
CA ARG A 46 8.05 0.94 -33.61
C ARG A 46 6.56 1.01 -33.82
N ALA A 47 5.93 1.93 -33.11
CA ALA A 47 4.56 2.31 -33.37
C ALA A 47 4.45 2.90 -34.79
N ALA A 48 3.55 2.33 -35.60
CA ALA A 48 3.27 2.82 -36.94
C ALA A 48 2.32 4.03 -36.95
N THR A 49 1.61 4.26 -35.85
CA THR A 49 0.59 5.30 -35.72
C THR A 49 0.72 6.00 -34.37
N THR A 50 0.32 7.27 -34.33
CA THR A 50 0.17 8.03 -33.09
C THR A 50 -0.84 7.36 -32.16
N LEU A 51 -0.62 7.46 -30.84
CA LEU A 51 -1.57 6.97 -29.83
C LEU A 51 -2.93 7.68 -29.98
N ALA A 52 -4.00 6.90 -30.02
CA ALA A 52 -5.38 7.38 -30.10
C ALA A 52 -5.92 7.87 -28.74
N LEU A 53 -5.25 8.85 -28.14
CA LEU A 53 -5.63 9.49 -26.88
C LEU A 53 -6.46 10.75 -27.14
N PRO A 54 -7.26 11.21 -26.16
CA PRO A 54 -7.92 12.51 -26.24
C PRO A 54 -6.94 13.66 -26.44
N ASP A 55 -7.44 14.78 -26.98
CA ASP A 55 -6.66 16.01 -27.08
C ASP A 55 -6.17 16.48 -25.71
N ALA A 56 -4.98 17.09 -25.68
CA ALA A 56 -4.37 17.54 -24.44
C ALA A 56 -5.15 18.71 -23.81
N ASP A 57 -5.44 18.58 -22.52
CA ASP A 57 -5.98 19.67 -21.70
C ASP A 57 -4.89 20.73 -21.42
N SER A 58 -5.30 22.00 -21.30
CA SER A 58 -4.50 22.99 -20.55
C SER A 58 -4.53 22.65 -19.05
N GLU A 59 -3.56 23.09 -18.26
CA GLU A 59 -3.54 22.81 -16.81
C GLU A 59 -4.83 23.28 -16.11
N ALA A 60 -5.33 24.46 -16.47
CA ALA A 60 -6.60 25.00 -15.95
C ALA A 60 -7.82 24.21 -16.47
N GLY A 61 -7.76 23.72 -17.71
CA GLY A 61 -8.78 22.85 -18.30
C GLY A 61 -8.87 21.51 -17.57
N TYR A 62 -7.72 20.87 -17.32
CA TYR A 62 -7.58 19.63 -16.56
C TYR A 62 -8.21 19.76 -15.17
N LEU A 63 -7.84 20.78 -14.39
CA LEU A 63 -8.41 20.99 -13.06
C LEU A 63 -9.93 21.21 -13.10
N ARG A 64 -10.43 21.98 -14.08
CA ARG A 64 -11.88 22.20 -14.23
C ARG A 64 -12.62 20.92 -14.59
N ARG A 65 -12.09 20.14 -15.54
CA ARG A 65 -12.65 18.87 -15.99
C ARG A 65 -12.68 17.87 -14.83
N LEU A 66 -11.54 17.69 -14.16
CA LEU A 66 -11.41 16.76 -13.05
C LEU A 66 -12.28 17.17 -11.85
N ARG A 67 -12.47 18.47 -11.58
CA ARG A 67 -13.39 18.94 -10.55
C ARG A 67 -14.85 18.56 -10.87
N GLY A 68 -15.24 18.61 -12.15
CA GLY A 68 -16.54 18.12 -12.61
C GLY A 68 -16.71 16.61 -12.44
N LEU A 69 -15.65 15.83 -12.69
CA LEU A 69 -15.66 14.39 -12.39
C LEU A 69 -15.80 14.12 -10.89
N ALA A 70 -15.02 14.84 -10.09
CA ALA A 70 -15.00 14.71 -8.64
C ALA A 70 -16.38 15.01 -8.02
N SER A 71 -17.13 15.98 -8.57
CA SER A 71 -18.50 16.27 -8.10
C SER A 71 -19.51 15.15 -8.35
N GLY A 72 -19.16 14.13 -9.14
CA GLY A 72 -19.93 12.90 -9.28
C GLY A 72 -19.79 11.95 -8.09
N ASN A 73 -18.81 12.16 -7.21
CA ASN A 73 -18.69 11.44 -5.95
C ASN A 73 -19.60 12.06 -4.88
N THR A 74 -20.18 11.21 -4.04
CA THR A 74 -20.97 11.61 -2.88
C THR A 74 -20.16 11.39 -1.62
N VAL A 75 -19.67 12.47 -1.00
CA VAL A 75 -18.92 12.42 0.25
C VAL A 75 -19.88 12.24 1.43
N ALA A 76 -20.26 10.99 1.69
CA ALA A 76 -21.11 10.60 2.81
C ALA A 76 -20.31 10.35 4.08
N ARG A 77 -20.94 10.54 5.25
CA ARG A 77 -20.35 10.16 6.54
C ARG A 77 -20.37 8.64 6.66
N SER A 78 -19.20 8.01 6.71
CA SER A 78 -19.07 6.56 6.57
C SER A 78 -18.58 5.93 7.86
N TYR A 79 -19.47 5.25 8.57
CA TYR A 79 -19.19 4.51 9.81
C TYR A 79 -19.03 3.01 9.54
N ILE A 80 -18.48 2.66 8.37
CA ILE A 80 -18.30 1.27 7.93
C ILE A 80 -17.19 0.57 8.74
N GLY A 81 -16.09 1.27 9.03
CA GLY A 81 -14.92 0.71 9.68
C GLY A 81 -14.14 -0.20 8.74
N MET A 82 -13.97 -1.48 9.10
CA MET A 82 -13.23 -2.45 8.28
C MET A 82 -11.77 -2.02 8.00
N GLY A 83 -11.12 -1.37 8.96
CA GLY A 83 -9.71 -0.93 8.84
C GLY A 83 -9.52 0.47 8.25
N TYR A 84 -10.61 1.18 7.94
CA TYR A 84 -10.60 2.55 7.44
C TYR A 84 -11.57 3.41 8.26
N TYR A 85 -11.05 4.49 8.84
CA TYR A 85 -11.80 5.35 9.77
C TYR A 85 -11.50 6.81 9.40
N ASP A 86 -12.52 7.66 9.31
CA ASP A 86 -12.24 9.06 8.95
C ASP A 86 -11.41 9.71 10.07
N CYS A 87 -10.52 10.62 9.69
CA CYS A 87 -9.64 11.28 10.64
C CYS A 87 -9.34 12.71 10.22
N ILE A 88 -8.84 13.50 11.17
CA ILE A 88 -8.49 14.88 10.90
C ILE A 88 -7.01 14.94 10.57
N THR A 89 -6.65 15.15 9.30
CA THR A 89 -5.29 15.54 8.93
C THR A 89 -5.03 16.96 9.46
N PRO A 90 -4.11 17.16 10.42
CA PRO A 90 -3.82 18.50 10.93
C PRO A 90 -3.36 19.41 9.79
N SER A 91 -3.93 20.61 9.66
CA SER A 91 -3.67 21.52 8.54
C SER A 91 -2.19 21.85 8.35
N VAL A 92 -1.43 21.90 9.45
CA VAL A 92 0.03 22.11 9.42
C VAL A 92 0.77 20.95 8.75
N ILE A 93 0.29 19.71 8.91
CA ILE A 93 0.88 18.52 8.27
C ILE A 93 0.40 18.42 6.82
N LEU A 94 -0.89 18.66 6.56
CA LEU A 94 -1.44 18.70 5.21
C LEU A 94 -0.63 19.65 4.32
N ARG A 95 -0.51 20.91 4.76
CA ARG A 95 0.15 21.96 3.98
C ARG A 95 1.67 21.80 3.87
N ASN A 96 2.34 21.46 4.98
CA ASN A 96 3.80 21.51 5.04
C ASN A 96 4.49 20.15 4.81
N VAL A 97 3.73 19.06 4.67
CA VAL A 97 4.26 17.71 4.36
C VAL A 97 3.56 17.13 3.13
N PHE A 98 2.24 16.95 3.15
CA PHE A 98 1.53 16.28 2.05
C PHE A 98 1.55 17.16 0.77
N GLU A 99 1.29 18.46 0.90
CA GLU A 99 1.27 19.41 -0.23
C GLU A 99 2.64 20.06 -0.51
N ASN A 100 3.71 19.60 0.15
CA ASN A 100 5.04 20.20 0.06
C ASN A 100 6.01 19.36 -0.80
N PRO A 101 6.48 19.87 -1.96
CA PRO A 101 7.39 19.13 -2.83
C PRO A 101 8.72 18.74 -2.17
N GLY A 102 9.19 19.48 -1.16
CA GLY A 102 10.38 19.11 -0.40
C GLY A 102 10.24 17.76 0.33
N TRP A 103 9.01 17.31 0.60
CA TRP A 103 8.72 16.02 1.24
C TRP A 103 8.30 14.92 0.27
N TYR A 104 7.56 15.26 -0.79
CA TYR A 104 7.03 14.24 -1.71
C TYR A 104 7.91 13.97 -2.94
N THR A 105 8.83 14.86 -3.32
CA THR A 105 9.68 14.64 -4.51
C THR A 105 10.93 13.78 -4.28
N PRO A 106 11.57 13.73 -3.09
CA PRO A 106 12.67 12.80 -2.86
C PRO A 106 12.23 11.34 -3.04
N TYR A 107 13.17 10.44 -3.28
CA TYR A 107 12.91 9.00 -3.25
C TYR A 107 13.58 8.32 -2.06
N THR A 108 13.60 6.98 -2.07
CA THR A 108 14.21 6.12 -1.05
C THR A 108 15.56 6.70 -0.58
N PRO A 109 15.82 6.78 0.73
CA PRO A 109 17.00 7.44 1.30
C PRO A 109 18.27 6.58 1.14
N TYR A 110 18.63 6.25 -0.11
CA TYR A 110 19.83 5.49 -0.46
C TYR A 110 21.11 6.23 -0.05
N GLN A 111 21.13 7.55 -0.24
CA GLN A 111 22.21 8.45 0.20
C GLN A 111 21.78 9.06 1.53
N ALA A 112 22.24 8.48 2.64
CA ALA A 112 21.72 8.79 3.97
C ALA A 112 22.07 10.21 4.43
N GLU A 113 23.24 10.71 4.03
CA GLU A 113 23.82 12.00 4.41
C GLU A 113 22.96 13.19 3.94
N ILE A 114 22.22 13.01 2.85
CA ILE A 114 21.30 14.02 2.26
C ILE A 114 19.84 13.59 2.40
N ALA A 115 19.54 12.79 3.43
CA ALA A 115 18.23 12.23 3.71
C ALA A 115 17.90 12.10 5.20
N GLN A 116 18.65 12.80 6.06
CA GLN A 116 18.53 12.64 7.52
C GLN A 116 17.15 13.06 8.05
N GLY A 117 16.47 14.00 7.38
CA GLY A 117 15.15 14.48 7.75
C GLY A 117 14.08 13.40 7.65
N ARG A 118 13.90 12.80 6.46
CA ARG A 118 12.94 11.70 6.29
C ARG A 118 13.37 10.44 7.03
N LEU A 119 14.67 10.17 7.19
CA LEU A 119 15.15 9.05 8.01
C LEU A 119 14.77 9.23 9.49
N GLU A 120 14.95 10.41 10.05
CA GLU A 120 14.53 10.74 11.43
C GLU A 120 13.01 10.59 11.58
N SER A 121 12.22 11.09 10.62
CA SER A 121 10.77 10.94 10.63
C SER A 121 10.31 9.47 10.53
N LEU A 122 10.94 8.65 9.69
CA LEU A 122 10.65 7.22 9.62
C LEU A 122 11.07 6.46 10.89
N LEU A 123 12.14 6.90 11.57
CA LEU A 123 12.50 6.36 12.88
C LEU A 123 11.46 6.74 13.94
N ASN A 124 10.89 7.95 13.88
CA ASN A 124 9.75 8.33 14.72
C ASN A 124 8.55 7.43 14.45
N PHE A 125 8.23 7.14 13.19
CA PHE A 125 7.17 6.19 12.83
C PHE A 125 7.41 4.81 13.47
N GLN A 126 8.61 4.25 13.32
CA GLN A 126 8.95 2.97 13.95
C GLN A 126 8.81 3.01 15.47
N THR A 127 9.17 4.13 16.10
CA THR A 127 9.05 4.33 17.55
C THR A 127 7.59 4.39 17.97
N VAL A 128 6.73 5.06 17.20
CA VAL A 128 5.27 5.11 17.46
C VAL A 128 4.68 3.71 17.43
N VAL A 129 4.97 2.96 16.37
CA VAL A 129 4.45 1.60 16.23
C VAL A 129 5.00 0.71 17.35
N LYS A 130 6.31 0.75 17.62
CA LYS A 130 6.96 -0.01 18.69
C LYS A 130 6.28 0.22 20.03
N ASP A 131 6.17 1.47 20.45
CA ASP A 131 5.61 1.84 21.75
C ASP A 131 4.14 1.45 21.88
N LEU A 132 3.34 1.67 20.83
CA LEU A 132 1.90 1.37 20.89
C LEU A 132 1.61 -0.12 20.87
N THR A 133 2.37 -0.90 20.09
CA THR A 133 2.20 -2.36 19.94
C THR A 133 2.87 -3.16 21.04
N GLY A 134 3.79 -2.57 21.81
CA GLY A 134 4.55 -3.26 22.86
C GLY A 134 5.60 -4.23 22.29
N MET A 135 6.06 -4.00 21.05
CA MET A 135 7.05 -4.82 20.36
C MET A 135 8.46 -4.25 20.50
N ASP A 136 9.48 -4.99 20.03
CA ASP A 136 10.87 -4.56 20.15
C ASP A 136 11.30 -3.66 18.98
N ILE A 137 10.81 -3.99 17.78
CA ILE A 137 11.16 -3.35 16.51
C ILE A 137 9.95 -3.15 15.61
N SER A 138 10.02 -2.20 14.66
CA SER A 138 9.04 -1.98 13.60
C SER A 138 9.73 -1.70 12.28
N THR A 139 9.08 -2.07 11.17
CA THR A 139 9.50 -1.70 9.82
C THR A 139 9.13 -0.25 9.48
N ALA A 140 9.80 0.33 8.48
CA ALA A 140 9.57 1.67 7.94
C ALA A 140 8.53 1.66 6.82
N SER A 141 7.36 1.11 7.20
CA SER A 141 6.13 0.85 6.45
C SER A 141 6.10 -0.37 5.53
N LEU A 142 4.87 -0.86 5.33
CA LEU A 142 4.41 -1.80 4.31
C LEU A 142 3.25 -1.17 3.52
N LEU A 143 2.67 -1.91 2.58
CA LEU A 143 1.75 -1.38 1.56
C LEU A 143 0.32 -1.13 2.07
N ASP A 144 -0.25 -2.11 2.77
CA ASP A 144 -1.58 -2.08 3.39
C ASP A 144 -1.69 -3.19 4.46
N GLU A 145 -2.78 -3.22 5.23
CA GLU A 145 -2.94 -4.18 6.32
C GLU A 145 -2.96 -5.65 5.85
N GLY A 146 -3.66 -5.93 4.75
CA GLY A 146 -3.77 -7.28 4.21
C GLY A 146 -2.42 -7.84 3.77
N THR A 147 -1.62 -7.03 3.09
CA THR A 147 -0.26 -7.39 2.68
C THR A 147 0.67 -7.49 3.89
N ALA A 148 0.53 -6.64 4.91
CA ALA A 148 1.30 -6.77 6.16
C ALA A 148 0.98 -8.08 6.90
N ALA A 149 -0.29 -8.48 6.98
CA ALA A 149 -0.70 -9.76 7.55
C ALA A 149 -0.12 -10.94 6.77
N ALA A 150 -0.11 -10.87 5.43
CA ALA A 150 0.51 -11.89 4.60
C ALA A 150 2.04 -11.96 4.76
N GLU A 151 2.70 -10.82 4.98
CA GLU A 151 4.12 -10.79 5.30
C GLU A 151 4.41 -11.42 6.67
N ALA A 152 3.55 -11.22 7.68
CA ALA A 152 3.67 -11.90 8.97
C ALA A 152 3.54 -13.43 8.83
N MET A 153 2.54 -13.90 8.07
CA MET A 153 2.40 -15.32 7.72
C MET A 153 3.67 -15.86 7.04
N THR A 154 4.19 -15.14 6.04
CA THR A 154 5.38 -15.58 5.29
C THR A 154 6.64 -15.57 6.17
N MET A 155 6.78 -14.58 7.05
CA MET A 155 7.86 -14.50 8.04
C MET A 155 7.82 -15.71 8.99
N PHE A 156 6.66 -16.04 9.53
CA PHE A 156 6.49 -17.22 10.40
C PHE A 156 6.71 -18.53 9.65
N HIS A 157 6.28 -18.63 8.40
CA HIS A 157 6.55 -19.81 7.56
C HIS A 157 8.05 -20.05 7.34
N ARG A 158 8.87 -18.99 7.29
CA ARG A 158 10.34 -19.11 7.23
C ARG A 158 10.96 -19.47 8.59
N LEU A 159 10.39 -18.97 9.68
CA LEU A 159 10.88 -19.13 11.05
C LEU A 159 10.42 -20.43 11.71
N GLN A 160 9.39 -21.09 11.18
CA GLN A 160 8.76 -22.25 11.80
C GLN A 160 9.81 -23.31 12.19
N PRO A 161 9.79 -23.80 13.44
CA PRO A 161 10.78 -24.75 13.91
C PRO A 161 10.62 -26.12 13.24
N LYS A 162 9.39 -26.48 12.87
CA LYS A 162 9.04 -27.74 12.20
C LYS A 162 8.35 -27.41 10.87
N LYS A 163 8.93 -27.89 9.77
CA LYS A 163 8.29 -27.81 8.46
C LYS A 163 7.28 -28.93 8.28
N ALA A 164 6.25 -28.68 7.49
CA ALA A 164 5.35 -29.74 7.04
C ALA A 164 6.15 -30.86 6.34
N PRO A 165 5.79 -32.14 6.53
CA PRO A 165 6.39 -33.24 5.78
C PRO A 165 6.27 -33.03 4.28
N ALA A 166 7.24 -33.53 3.51
CA ALA A 166 7.18 -33.45 2.05
C ALA A 166 5.87 -34.05 1.51
N GLY A 167 5.16 -33.29 0.67
CA GLY A 167 3.86 -33.67 0.11
C GLY A 167 2.65 -33.34 0.98
N GLN A 168 2.82 -32.66 2.12
CA GLN A 168 1.74 -32.10 2.91
C GLN A 168 1.78 -30.57 2.92
N GLU A 169 0.61 -29.94 2.92
CA GLU A 169 0.48 -28.48 3.04
C GLU A 169 0.88 -28.00 4.44
N SER A 170 1.52 -26.85 4.51
CA SER A 170 1.68 -26.10 5.76
C SER A 170 0.33 -25.49 6.15
N VAL A 171 -0.04 -25.49 7.43
CA VAL A 171 -1.31 -24.91 7.88
C VAL A 171 -1.07 -23.59 8.61
N PHE A 172 -1.85 -22.56 8.26
CA PHE A 172 -1.89 -21.28 8.97
C PHE A 172 -3.32 -21.00 9.44
N LEU A 173 -3.47 -20.71 10.73
CA LEU A 173 -4.77 -20.44 11.33
C LEU A 173 -5.10 -18.96 11.22
N VAL A 174 -6.36 -18.63 10.95
CA VAL A 174 -6.84 -17.26 10.84
C VAL A 174 -8.16 -17.13 11.59
N SER A 175 -8.23 -16.16 12.50
CA SER A 175 -9.49 -15.81 13.17
C SER A 175 -10.53 -15.36 12.14
N ASP A 176 -11.77 -15.84 12.29
CA ASP A 176 -12.91 -15.31 11.53
C ASP A 176 -13.27 -13.86 11.90
N GLY A 177 -12.69 -13.35 12.99
CA GLY A 177 -12.77 -11.94 13.39
C GLY A 177 -11.80 -11.04 12.64
N CYS A 178 -10.98 -11.57 11.72
CA CYS A 178 -10.16 -10.74 10.85
C CYS A 178 -11.02 -10.03 9.78
N PHE A 179 -10.60 -8.86 9.31
CA PHE A 179 -11.30 -8.15 8.23
C PHE A 179 -11.35 -9.01 6.95
N PRO A 180 -12.49 -9.03 6.23
CA PRO A 180 -12.65 -9.88 5.03
C PRO A 180 -11.56 -9.67 3.98
N GLN A 181 -11.19 -8.42 3.69
CA GLN A 181 -10.14 -8.11 2.71
C GLN A 181 -8.74 -8.57 3.17
N THR A 182 -8.48 -8.57 4.48
CA THR A 182 -7.22 -9.11 5.04
C THR A 182 -7.14 -10.61 4.79
N ILE A 183 -8.25 -11.33 5.00
CA ILE A 183 -8.37 -12.77 4.71
C ILE A 183 -8.19 -13.06 3.21
N ASP A 184 -8.77 -12.24 2.33
CA ASP A 184 -8.66 -12.43 0.88
C ASP A 184 -7.24 -12.22 0.36
N VAL A 185 -6.51 -11.21 0.87
CA VAL A 185 -5.10 -11.02 0.53
C VAL A 185 -4.25 -12.20 1.05
N LEU A 186 -4.53 -12.70 2.26
CA LEU A 186 -3.87 -13.90 2.80
C LEU A 186 -4.08 -15.12 1.90
N ARG A 187 -5.31 -15.36 1.41
CA ARG A 187 -5.60 -16.47 0.47
C ARG A 187 -4.73 -16.38 -0.78
N GLY A 188 -4.64 -15.19 -1.37
CA GLY A 188 -3.81 -14.95 -2.56
C GLY A 188 -2.33 -15.20 -2.32
N ARG A 189 -1.83 -14.91 -1.11
CA ARG A 189 -0.42 -15.08 -0.70
C ARG A 189 -0.08 -16.48 -0.20
N ALA A 190 -1.04 -17.20 0.35
CA ALA A 190 -0.89 -18.57 0.85
C ALA A 190 -0.85 -19.59 -0.31
N ALA A 191 -1.71 -19.39 -1.32
CA ALA A 191 -1.86 -20.27 -2.47
C ALA A 191 -0.58 -20.57 -3.29
N PRO A 192 0.39 -19.65 -3.48
CA PRO A 192 1.66 -19.97 -4.13
C PRO A 192 2.68 -20.67 -3.23
N LEU A 193 2.48 -20.65 -1.91
CA LEU A 193 3.40 -21.23 -0.92
C LEU A 193 2.96 -22.63 -0.44
N ASP A 194 1.91 -23.19 -1.05
CA ASP A 194 1.25 -24.43 -0.61
C ASP A 194 0.88 -24.38 0.89
N VAL A 195 0.42 -23.20 1.33
CA VAL A 195 -0.11 -22.97 2.67
C VAL A 195 -1.63 -23.05 2.62
N ARG A 196 -2.21 -23.93 3.43
CA ARG A 196 -3.64 -24.02 3.67
C ARG A 196 -4.04 -23.07 4.79
N LEU A 197 -5.01 -22.20 4.52
CA LEU A 197 -5.63 -21.37 5.54
C LEU A 197 -6.80 -22.10 6.18
N GLU A 198 -6.81 -22.18 7.51
CA GLU A 198 -7.97 -22.61 8.28
C GLU A 198 -8.56 -21.40 9.00
N ILE A 199 -9.78 -21.04 8.61
CA ILE A 199 -10.46 -19.83 9.08
C ILE A 199 -11.59 -20.24 10.01
N GLY A 200 -11.65 -19.67 11.20
CA GLY A 200 -12.70 -19.96 12.17
C GLY A 200 -12.47 -19.30 13.52
N ASP A 201 -13.29 -19.69 14.50
CA ASP A 201 -13.13 -19.27 15.89
C ASP A 201 -11.80 -19.83 16.47
N PRO A 202 -10.85 -18.95 16.89
CA PRO A 202 -9.56 -19.34 17.42
C PRO A 202 -9.60 -20.37 18.55
N ASP A 203 -10.64 -20.38 19.37
CA ASP A 203 -10.74 -21.34 20.48
C ASP A 203 -11.01 -22.78 20.00
N SER A 204 -11.61 -22.91 18.82
CA SER A 204 -12.02 -24.18 18.20
C SER A 204 -11.10 -24.69 17.09
N LEU A 205 -10.18 -23.86 16.59
CA LEU A 205 -9.25 -24.25 15.52
C LEU A 205 -8.21 -25.29 15.98
N PRO A 206 -7.90 -26.30 15.17
CA PRO A 206 -6.90 -27.31 15.50
C PRO A 206 -5.47 -26.76 15.36
N MET A 207 -4.69 -26.80 16.45
CA MET A 207 -3.34 -26.22 16.49
C MET A 207 -2.21 -27.20 16.20
N ASP A 208 -2.47 -28.51 16.18
CA ASP A 208 -1.45 -29.57 16.13
C ASP A 208 -0.58 -29.58 14.86
N ARG A 209 -1.06 -28.96 13.76
CA ARG A 209 -0.39 -28.95 12.45
C ARG A 209 -0.07 -27.56 11.90
N ALA A 210 -0.44 -26.51 12.63
CA ALA A 210 -0.25 -25.15 12.18
C ALA A 210 1.11 -24.59 12.59
N PHE A 211 1.64 -23.65 11.80
CA PHE A 211 2.89 -22.94 12.13
C PHE A 211 2.65 -21.55 12.72
N GLY A 212 1.42 -21.04 12.59
CA GLY A 212 1.05 -19.76 13.17
C GLY A 212 -0.44 -19.49 13.15
N LEU A 213 -0.81 -18.42 13.86
CA LEU A 213 -2.17 -17.93 14.04
C LEU A 213 -2.21 -16.42 13.81
N LEU A 214 -3.17 -15.96 13.02
CA LEU A 214 -3.52 -14.54 12.91
C LEU A 214 -4.81 -14.25 13.70
N LEU A 215 -4.72 -13.27 14.59
CA LEU A 215 -5.83 -12.69 15.35
C LEU A 215 -6.06 -11.23 14.93
N GLN A 216 -7.19 -10.64 15.34
CA GLN A 216 -7.45 -9.21 15.16
C GLN A 216 -7.93 -8.57 16.47
N TYR A 217 -7.50 -7.32 16.74
CA TYR A 217 -7.70 -6.65 18.02
C TYR A 217 -7.76 -5.12 17.92
N PRO A 218 -8.93 -4.46 18.12
CA PRO A 218 -10.27 -5.05 18.16
C PRO A 218 -10.62 -5.79 16.86
N ASP A 219 -11.53 -6.77 16.94
CA ASP A 219 -11.88 -7.59 15.78
C ASP A 219 -12.82 -6.87 14.81
N ASP A 220 -13.14 -7.51 13.68
CA ASP A 220 -14.03 -7.01 12.64
C ASP A 220 -15.46 -6.68 13.14
N ARG A 221 -15.91 -7.33 14.21
CA ARG A 221 -17.21 -7.08 14.85
C ARG A 221 -17.12 -5.92 15.85
N GLY A 222 -15.92 -5.45 16.18
CA GLY A 222 -15.64 -4.45 17.20
C GLY A 222 -15.40 -5.04 18.59
N ASP A 223 -15.41 -6.36 18.74
CA ASP A 223 -15.20 -7.01 20.03
C ASP A 223 -13.75 -6.90 20.48
N ILE A 224 -13.57 -6.80 21.80
CA ILE A 224 -12.26 -6.78 22.45
C ILE A 224 -12.16 -7.98 23.39
N SER A 225 -11.40 -8.98 22.93
CA SER A 225 -11.12 -10.19 23.69
C SER A 225 -9.73 -10.16 24.36
N TYR A 226 -9.59 -10.85 25.50
CA TYR A 226 -8.30 -10.96 26.20
C TYR A 226 -7.43 -12.05 25.57
N LEU A 227 -6.44 -11.64 24.79
CA LEU A 227 -5.71 -12.56 23.89
C LEU A 227 -4.65 -13.44 24.57
N ARG A 228 -4.23 -13.16 25.81
CA ARG A 228 -3.12 -13.91 26.43
C ARG A 228 -3.39 -15.42 26.46
N ALA A 229 -4.60 -15.83 26.83
CA ALA A 229 -4.92 -17.25 26.97
C ALA A 229 -4.78 -18.01 25.63
N ILE A 230 -5.31 -17.45 24.54
CA ILE A 230 -5.21 -18.06 23.20
C ILE A 230 -3.77 -18.01 22.67
N ILE A 231 -3.02 -16.94 22.96
CA ILE A 231 -1.60 -16.83 22.60
C ILE A 231 -0.77 -17.91 23.33
N GLU A 232 -0.95 -18.08 24.64
CA GLU A 232 -0.26 -19.10 25.42
C GLU A 232 -0.60 -20.52 24.94
N LYS A 233 -1.87 -20.77 24.58
CA LYS A 233 -2.31 -22.03 23.98
C LYS A 233 -1.60 -22.30 22.64
N ALA A 234 -1.53 -21.29 21.77
CA ALA A 234 -0.83 -21.39 20.49
C ALA A 234 0.68 -21.63 20.67
N HIS A 235 1.32 -20.90 21.59
CA HIS A 235 2.73 -21.09 21.94
C HIS A 235 3.02 -22.48 22.50
N ALA A 236 2.14 -23.02 23.35
CA ALA A 236 2.27 -24.38 23.86
C ALA A 236 2.18 -25.44 22.75
N ALA A 237 1.46 -25.15 21.66
CA ALA A 237 1.42 -25.95 20.45
C ALA A 237 2.59 -25.67 19.47
N GLY A 238 3.46 -24.70 19.77
CA GLY A 238 4.64 -24.35 18.96
C GLY A 238 4.36 -23.40 17.79
N LEU A 239 3.24 -22.69 17.79
CA LEU A 239 2.85 -21.71 16.78
C LEU A 239 3.41 -20.33 17.11
N PHE A 240 3.64 -19.51 16.08
CA PHE A 240 3.81 -18.07 16.25
C PHE A 240 2.48 -17.32 16.11
N VAL A 241 2.29 -16.23 16.85
CA VAL A 241 1.03 -15.46 16.82
C VAL A 241 1.24 -14.04 16.31
N ALA A 242 0.51 -13.69 15.24
CA ALA A 242 0.39 -12.34 14.74
C ALA A 242 -0.95 -11.74 15.14
N VAL A 243 -0.98 -10.45 15.43
CA VAL A 243 -2.21 -9.72 15.75
C VAL A 243 -2.33 -8.51 14.83
N ALA A 244 -3.39 -8.43 14.03
CA ALA A 244 -3.79 -7.21 13.32
C ALA A 244 -4.45 -6.25 14.32
N SER A 245 -4.03 -4.98 14.39
CA SER A 245 -4.49 -4.05 15.43
C SER A 245 -4.54 -2.59 14.99
N ASP A 246 -5.30 -1.80 15.75
CA ASP A 246 -5.54 -0.37 15.52
C ASP A 246 -4.70 0.49 16.48
N LEU A 247 -3.82 1.35 15.95
CA LEU A 247 -2.92 2.17 16.77
C LEU A 247 -3.65 3.14 17.71
N LEU A 248 -4.83 3.65 17.35
CA LEU A 248 -5.61 4.55 18.18
C LEU A 248 -6.24 3.79 19.35
N ALA A 249 -6.80 2.60 19.09
CA ALA A 249 -7.34 1.72 20.12
C ALA A 249 -6.26 1.34 21.16
N LEU A 250 -5.04 1.06 20.70
CA LEU A 250 -3.90 0.73 21.55
C LEU A 250 -3.42 1.87 22.46
N THR A 251 -3.93 3.09 22.32
CA THR A 251 -3.67 4.16 23.32
C THR A 251 -4.42 3.92 24.64
N LEU A 252 -5.55 3.19 24.58
CA LEU A 252 -6.41 2.87 25.73
C LEU A 252 -6.36 1.39 26.12
N LEU A 253 -6.06 0.51 25.17
CA LEU A 253 -6.07 -0.93 25.34
C LEU A 253 -4.68 -1.52 25.57
N LYS A 254 -4.61 -2.59 26.36
CA LYS A 254 -3.39 -3.35 26.61
C LYS A 254 -2.83 -3.82 25.26
N SER A 255 -1.53 -3.59 25.05
CA SER A 255 -0.90 -3.86 23.77
C SER A 255 -0.79 -5.37 23.50
N PRO A 256 -0.83 -5.82 22.22
CA PRO A 256 -0.63 -7.24 21.89
C PRO A 256 0.72 -7.79 22.36
N GLY A 257 1.78 -6.95 22.38
CA GLY A 257 3.09 -7.33 22.91
C GLY A 257 3.08 -7.67 24.39
N GLU A 258 2.36 -6.89 25.21
CA GLU A 258 2.14 -7.21 26.64
C GLU A 258 1.34 -8.50 26.85
N MET A 259 0.52 -8.89 25.87
CA MET A 259 -0.25 -10.14 25.87
C MET A 259 0.51 -11.33 25.28
N GLY A 260 1.70 -11.13 24.72
CA GLY A 260 2.59 -12.20 24.26
C GLY A 260 2.65 -12.39 22.75
N ALA A 261 2.08 -11.51 21.93
CA ALA A 261 2.15 -11.64 20.47
C ALA A 261 3.60 -11.65 19.96
N ASP A 262 3.84 -12.31 18.82
CA ASP A 262 5.14 -12.41 18.16
C ASP A 262 5.33 -11.36 17.06
N ALA A 263 4.21 -10.95 16.45
CA ALA A 263 4.16 -9.82 15.53
C ALA A 263 2.84 -9.05 15.70
N VAL A 264 2.86 -7.76 15.42
CA VAL A 264 1.67 -6.91 15.30
C VAL A 264 1.70 -6.22 13.95
N VAL A 265 0.59 -6.28 13.25
CA VAL A 265 0.40 -5.62 11.95
C VAL A 265 -0.82 -4.71 12.01
N GLY A 266 -0.95 -3.81 11.04
CA GLY A 266 -2.13 -2.95 10.96
C GLY A 266 -1.93 -1.79 10.02
N ASN A 267 -2.94 -0.93 9.97
CA ASN A 267 -2.93 0.31 9.20
C ASN A 267 -2.68 1.53 10.12
N SER A 268 -1.81 2.46 9.72
CA SER A 268 -1.63 3.74 10.43
C SER A 268 -2.51 4.87 9.88
N GLN A 269 -3.45 4.59 8.97
CA GLN A 269 -4.26 5.57 8.26
C GLN A 269 -4.88 6.62 9.18
N ARG A 270 -5.57 6.19 10.24
CA ARG A 270 -6.31 7.10 11.12
C ARG A 270 -5.42 8.02 11.97
N PHE A 271 -4.10 7.91 11.85
CA PHE A 271 -3.18 8.92 12.35
C PHE A 271 -2.97 10.01 11.29
N GLY A 272 -4.05 10.72 10.98
CA GLY A 272 -4.03 11.93 10.16
C GLY A 272 -3.81 11.72 8.66
N VAL A 273 -3.98 10.52 8.11
CA VAL A 273 -3.94 10.27 6.65
C VAL A 273 -5.37 10.14 6.11
N PRO A 274 -5.78 10.85 5.04
CA PRO A 274 -7.14 10.75 4.51
C PRO A 274 -7.54 9.33 4.07
N LEU A 275 -8.84 9.03 4.03
CA LEU A 275 -9.37 7.73 3.61
C LEU A 275 -8.93 7.31 2.19
N GLY A 276 -8.89 8.27 1.26
CA GLY A 276 -8.31 8.11 -0.08
C GLY A 276 -8.95 7.02 -0.94
N TYR A 277 -10.20 6.62 -0.66
CA TYR A 277 -10.87 5.51 -1.33
C TYR A 277 -10.04 4.21 -1.33
N GLY A 278 -9.31 3.98 -0.24
CA GLY A 278 -8.49 2.79 -0.01
C GLY A 278 -7.00 3.06 0.16
N GLY A 279 -6.52 4.25 -0.19
CA GLY A 279 -5.12 4.59 0.00
C GLY A 279 -4.67 5.91 -0.63
N PRO A 280 -3.36 6.20 -0.55
CA PRO A 280 -2.34 5.32 0.02
C PRO A 280 -2.22 5.49 1.55
N HIS A 281 -1.93 4.40 2.27
CA HIS A 281 -1.72 4.42 3.74
C HIS A 281 -0.52 3.58 4.12
N ALA A 282 0.22 3.99 5.16
CA ALA A 282 1.32 3.18 5.67
C ALA A 282 0.79 2.07 6.57
N ALA A 283 0.94 0.83 6.12
CA ALA A 283 0.82 -0.31 7.02
C ALA A 283 2.10 -0.48 7.84
N TYR A 284 2.00 -1.15 8.98
CA TYR A 284 3.13 -1.46 9.83
C TYR A 284 3.25 -2.97 10.08
N LEU A 285 4.48 -3.41 10.33
CA LEU A 285 4.77 -4.71 10.94
C LEU A 285 5.80 -4.47 12.04
N ALA A 286 5.40 -4.76 13.26
CA ALA A 286 6.25 -4.75 14.44
C ALA A 286 6.40 -6.17 14.98
N THR A 287 7.56 -6.49 15.53
CA THR A 287 7.86 -7.87 15.95
C THR A 287 8.94 -7.89 17.02
N ARG A 288 9.23 -9.08 17.55
CA ARG A 288 10.32 -9.33 18.50
C ARG A 288 11.67 -9.16 17.82
N ASP A 289 12.68 -8.71 18.57
CA ASP A 289 14.04 -8.51 18.03
C ASP A 289 14.62 -9.81 17.42
N ALA A 290 14.29 -10.96 18.02
CA ALA A 290 14.67 -12.29 17.53
C ALA A 290 14.27 -12.56 16.06
N PHE A 291 13.25 -11.86 15.54
CA PHE A 291 12.74 -12.05 14.18
C PHE A 291 13.22 -10.98 13.18
N VAL A 292 14.01 -9.98 13.61
CA VAL A 292 14.44 -8.85 12.79
C VAL A 292 15.09 -9.24 11.46
N ARG A 293 15.84 -10.35 11.44
CA ARG A 293 16.53 -10.83 10.24
C ARG A 293 15.58 -11.37 9.17
N GLN A 294 14.33 -11.68 9.54
CA GLN A 294 13.28 -12.18 8.64
C GLN A 294 12.19 -11.15 8.35
N ALA A 295 12.24 -9.97 8.98
CA ALA A 295 11.29 -8.90 8.75
C ALA A 295 11.34 -8.39 7.29
N PRO A 296 10.18 -8.08 6.69
CA PRO A 296 10.08 -7.51 5.35
C PRO A 296 10.50 -6.04 5.33
N GLY A 297 10.77 -5.51 4.14
CA GLY A 297 10.93 -4.07 3.90
C GLY A 297 12.08 -3.39 4.66
N ARG A 298 12.06 -2.06 4.61
CA ARG A 298 13.10 -1.19 5.19
C ARG A 298 12.98 -1.12 6.71
N ILE A 299 14.12 -0.95 7.36
CA ILE A 299 14.23 -0.61 8.79
C ILE A 299 15.23 0.53 8.90
N ILE A 300 14.87 1.60 9.57
CA ILE A 300 15.78 2.71 9.88
C ILE A 300 16.48 2.40 11.20
N GLY A 301 17.81 2.51 11.18
CA GLY A 301 18.68 2.32 12.34
C GLY A 301 19.45 3.59 12.68
N ILE A 302 19.80 3.69 13.95
CA ILE A 302 20.75 4.68 14.47
C ILE A 302 22.16 4.14 14.24
N SER A 303 23.06 5.02 13.79
CA SER A 303 24.48 4.77 13.52
C SER A 303 25.28 6.00 13.95
N VAL A 304 26.58 6.00 13.64
CA VAL A 304 27.46 7.16 13.78
C VAL A 304 28.06 7.54 12.43
N ASP A 305 28.34 8.83 12.23
CA ASP A 305 29.07 9.35 11.07
C ASP A 305 30.61 9.26 11.27
N ALA A 306 31.38 9.75 10.29
CA ALA A 306 32.84 9.74 10.34
C ALA A 306 33.45 10.65 11.44
N ARG A 307 32.67 11.57 12.02
CA ARG A 307 33.07 12.44 13.13
C ARG A 307 32.61 11.92 14.50
N GLY A 308 31.87 10.82 14.52
CA GLY A 308 31.31 10.22 15.73
C GLY A 308 29.95 10.80 16.13
N ASP A 309 29.35 11.65 15.29
CA ASP A 309 28.02 12.20 15.54
C ASP A 309 26.95 11.15 15.24
N GLN A 310 25.86 11.15 16.02
CA GLN A 310 24.73 10.25 15.77
C GLN A 310 24.08 10.57 14.40
N ALA A 311 23.88 9.55 13.58
CA ALA A 311 23.25 9.64 12.27
C ALA A 311 22.28 8.48 12.02
N PHE A 312 21.36 8.64 11.07
CA PHE A 312 20.38 7.63 10.71
C PHE A 312 20.71 7.00 9.35
N ARG A 313 20.36 5.72 9.16
CA ARG A 313 20.47 5.05 7.85
C ARG A 313 19.50 3.89 7.74
N MET A 314 19.30 3.38 6.52
CA MET A 314 18.69 2.06 6.34
C MET A 314 19.61 0.97 6.89
N ALA A 315 19.05 0.11 7.73
CA ALA A 315 19.75 -0.96 8.45
C ALA A 315 19.35 -2.35 7.94
N LEU A 316 20.29 -3.30 8.04
CA LEU A 316 20.08 -4.70 7.65
C LEU A 316 19.58 -4.87 6.20
N GLN A 317 20.07 -4.03 5.28
CA GLN A 317 19.62 -3.97 3.89
C GLN A 317 19.83 -5.29 3.12
N THR A 318 20.73 -6.17 3.59
CA THR A 318 20.89 -7.51 3.02
C THR A 318 19.61 -8.34 3.03
N ARG A 319 18.58 -8.00 3.81
CA ARG A 319 17.26 -8.65 3.75
C ARG A 319 16.49 -8.36 2.46
N GLU A 320 16.77 -7.22 1.83
CA GLU A 320 15.95 -6.62 0.77
C GLU A 320 16.30 -7.15 -0.63
N GLN A 321 15.33 -7.02 -1.55
CA GLN A 321 15.38 -7.54 -2.92
C GLN A 321 16.61 -7.09 -3.73
N HIS A 322 17.09 -5.86 -3.52
CA HIS A 322 18.19 -5.30 -4.30
C HIS A 322 19.54 -5.94 -3.99
N ILE A 323 19.67 -6.66 -2.86
CA ILE A 323 20.86 -7.44 -2.50
C ILE A 323 20.59 -8.93 -2.63
N ARG A 324 19.49 -9.44 -2.05
CA ARG A 324 19.25 -10.88 -1.93
C ARG A 324 18.36 -11.50 -3.01
N ARG A 325 17.78 -10.71 -3.91
CA ARG A 325 16.99 -11.20 -5.07
C ARG A 325 15.96 -12.26 -4.65
N GLU A 326 15.97 -13.46 -5.22
CA GLU A 326 15.07 -14.57 -4.87
C GLU A 326 15.14 -15.01 -3.40
N LYS A 327 16.21 -14.69 -2.67
CA LYS A 327 16.40 -15.03 -1.25
C LYS A 327 16.02 -13.89 -0.31
N ALA A 328 15.46 -12.79 -0.81
CA ALA A 328 15.00 -11.67 0.00
C ALA A 328 13.84 -12.08 0.91
N THR A 329 13.60 -11.31 1.97
CA THR A 329 12.50 -11.58 2.91
C THR A 329 11.12 -11.22 2.34
N SER A 330 11.08 -10.36 1.32
CA SER A 330 9.88 -9.93 0.58
C SER A 330 10.32 -9.34 -0.77
N ASN A 331 9.38 -9.22 -1.71
CA ASN A 331 9.59 -8.51 -2.98
C ASN A 331 9.41 -6.99 -2.85
N ILE A 332 8.95 -6.49 -1.70
CA ILE A 332 8.65 -5.06 -1.52
C ILE A 332 9.86 -4.17 -1.84
N CYS A 333 9.62 -3.09 -2.61
CA CYS A 333 10.61 -2.08 -2.95
C CYS A 333 10.07 -0.68 -2.62
N THR A 334 9.21 -0.09 -3.47
CA THR A 334 8.42 1.08 -3.06
C THR A 334 7.44 0.65 -1.96
N ALA A 335 7.37 1.44 -0.87
CA ALA A 335 6.46 1.19 0.25
C ALA A 335 5.53 2.41 0.40
N GLN A 336 5.37 2.94 1.62
CA GLN A 336 4.43 4.04 1.93
C GLN A 336 5.10 5.12 2.81
N ALA A 337 6.34 5.49 2.48
CA ALA A 337 7.19 6.32 3.32
C ALA A 337 6.61 7.71 3.64
N LEU A 338 6.02 8.41 2.65
CA LEU A 338 5.40 9.72 2.89
C LEU A 338 4.25 9.63 3.90
N LEU A 339 3.45 8.56 3.85
CA LEU A 339 2.29 8.40 4.72
C LEU A 339 2.71 7.95 6.12
N ALA A 340 3.78 7.16 6.22
CA ALA A 340 4.43 6.85 7.49
C ALA A 340 4.97 8.12 8.16
N ASN A 341 5.55 9.04 7.37
CA ASN A 341 5.98 10.35 7.87
C ASN A 341 4.79 11.19 8.35
N ILE A 342 3.66 11.23 7.61
CA ILE A 342 2.45 11.92 8.06
C ILE A 342 1.95 11.34 9.40
N ALA A 343 1.87 10.02 9.52
CA ALA A 343 1.46 9.36 10.76
C ALA A 343 2.42 9.61 11.94
N ALA A 344 3.73 9.65 11.68
CA ALA A 344 4.72 10.04 12.69
C ALA A 344 4.55 11.50 13.12
N MET A 345 4.33 12.41 12.17
CA MET A 345 4.10 13.83 12.44
C MET A 345 2.80 14.05 13.23
N TYR A 346 1.76 13.27 12.95
CA TYR A 346 0.51 13.27 13.72
C TYR A 346 0.78 12.89 15.18
N ALA A 347 1.51 11.81 15.41
CA ALA A 347 1.89 11.40 16.77
C ALA A 347 2.82 12.40 17.47
N VAL A 348 3.76 13.03 16.76
CA VAL A 348 4.62 14.10 17.29
C VAL A 348 3.81 15.33 17.69
N TYR A 349 2.82 15.70 16.89
CA TYR A 349 1.99 16.89 17.12
C TYR A 349 1.05 16.71 18.31
N HIS A 350 0.38 15.56 18.40
CA HIS A 350 -0.56 15.28 19.48
C HIS A 350 0.13 14.79 20.78
N GLY A 351 1.24 14.08 20.65
CA GLY A 351 1.91 13.40 21.76
C GLY A 351 1.03 12.34 22.44
N PRO A 352 1.53 11.67 23.49
CA PRO A 352 0.77 10.60 24.15
C PRO A 352 -0.56 11.09 24.75
N LYS A 353 -0.59 12.31 25.29
CA LYS A 353 -1.80 12.91 25.89
C LYS A 353 -2.86 13.25 24.85
N GLY A 354 -2.47 13.86 23.73
CA GLY A 354 -3.40 14.23 22.67
C GLY A 354 -3.99 13.00 22.00
N LEU A 355 -3.17 11.99 21.68
CA LEU A 355 -3.65 10.73 21.11
C LEU A 355 -4.62 10.01 22.05
N ARG A 356 -4.31 9.99 23.36
CA ARG A 356 -5.22 9.46 24.37
C ARG A 356 -6.56 10.21 24.37
N ALA A 357 -6.53 11.53 24.40
CA ALA A 357 -7.74 12.35 24.43
C ALA A 357 -8.61 12.14 23.18
N ILE A 358 -7.99 11.94 22.01
CA ILE A 358 -8.69 11.58 20.78
C ILE A 358 -9.36 10.23 20.93
N ALA A 359 -8.64 9.19 21.37
CA ALA A 359 -9.21 7.87 21.58
C ALA A 359 -10.35 7.86 22.63
N GLU A 360 -10.19 8.61 23.73
CA GLU A 360 -11.24 8.76 24.75
C GLU A 360 -12.49 9.44 24.16
N ARG A 361 -12.33 10.46 23.31
CA ARG A 361 -13.44 11.10 22.60
C ARG A 361 -14.15 10.13 21.66
N VAL A 362 -13.40 9.42 20.82
CA VAL A 362 -13.96 8.45 19.87
C VAL A 362 -14.74 7.37 20.62
N HIS A 363 -14.16 6.79 21.66
CA HIS A 363 -14.83 5.78 22.50
C HIS A 363 -16.11 6.33 23.13
N ASN A 364 -16.07 7.57 23.65
CA ASN A 364 -17.26 8.20 24.23
C ASN A 364 -18.37 8.39 23.18
N MET A 365 -18.06 8.73 21.92
CA MET A 365 -19.08 8.83 20.87
C MET A 365 -19.71 7.48 20.55
N ALA A 366 -18.91 6.40 20.52
CA ALA A 366 -19.41 5.05 20.38
C ALA A 366 -20.32 4.66 21.57
N ARG A 367 -19.93 5.00 22.80
CA ARG A 367 -20.73 4.73 24.00
C ARG A 367 -22.05 5.52 24.04
N VAL A 368 -22.03 6.81 23.71
CA VAL A 368 -23.25 7.61 23.62
C VAL A 368 -24.17 7.08 22.52
N THR A 369 -23.61 6.61 21.40
CA THR A 369 -24.39 5.93 20.35
C THR A 369 -25.01 4.62 20.84
N GLU A 370 -24.25 3.80 21.58
CA GLU A 370 -24.74 2.58 22.21
C GLU A 370 -25.91 2.85 23.17
N ASP A 371 -25.70 3.76 24.14
CA ASP A 371 -26.70 4.15 25.12
C ASP A 371 -28.00 4.61 24.42
N ALA A 372 -27.84 5.35 23.33
CA ALA A 372 -28.95 5.89 22.57
C ALA A 372 -29.76 4.86 21.80
N LEU A 373 -29.07 3.97 21.08
CA LEU A 373 -29.73 2.89 20.35
C LEU A 373 -30.36 1.87 21.31
N THR A 374 -29.74 1.65 22.47
CA THR A 374 -30.31 0.79 23.53
C THR A 374 -31.60 1.36 24.10
N ALA A 375 -31.67 2.68 24.29
CA ALA A 375 -32.89 3.36 24.73
C ALA A 375 -34.04 3.25 23.71
N LEU A 376 -33.74 3.06 22.43
CA LEU A 376 -34.71 2.77 21.36
C LEU A 376 -35.07 1.28 21.24
N GLY A 377 -34.55 0.42 22.13
CA GLY A 377 -34.84 -1.02 22.16
C GLY A 377 -33.94 -1.87 21.27
N PHE A 378 -32.92 -1.31 20.63
CA PHE A 378 -31.90 -2.09 19.91
C PHE A 378 -30.87 -2.68 20.89
N ARG A 379 -30.15 -3.72 20.47
CA ARG A 379 -29.19 -4.42 21.32
C ARG A 379 -27.78 -4.33 20.76
N GLN A 380 -26.87 -3.74 21.52
CA GLN A 380 -25.43 -3.95 21.33
C GLN A 380 -25.06 -5.39 21.70
N THR A 381 -24.29 -6.06 20.84
CA THR A 381 -23.88 -7.45 21.04
C THR A 381 -22.50 -7.59 21.65
N ASN A 382 -21.61 -6.60 21.48
CA ASN A 382 -20.27 -6.62 22.06
C ASN A 382 -20.31 -6.23 23.54
N ALA A 383 -19.67 -7.02 24.40
CA ALA A 383 -19.52 -6.70 25.82
C ALA A 383 -18.41 -5.67 26.08
N ALA A 384 -17.35 -5.71 25.27
CA ALA A 384 -16.25 -4.76 25.28
C ALA A 384 -15.93 -4.33 23.85
N TYR A 385 -15.73 -3.03 23.63
CA TYR A 385 -15.43 -2.48 22.31
C TYR A 385 -14.68 -1.15 22.43
N PHE A 386 -14.02 -0.73 21.35
CA PHE A 386 -13.34 0.57 21.28
C PHE A 386 -14.26 1.60 20.62
N ASP A 387 -14.43 1.51 19.31
CA ASP A 387 -15.19 2.49 18.52
C ASP A 387 -16.23 1.85 17.60
N THR A 388 -16.14 0.53 17.39
CA THR A 388 -17.07 -0.25 16.56
C THR A 388 -18.15 -0.93 17.40
N LEU A 389 -19.40 -0.58 17.12
CA LEU A 389 -20.60 -1.19 17.69
C LEU A 389 -21.16 -2.26 16.74
N ARG A 390 -21.84 -3.28 17.30
CA ARG A 390 -22.55 -4.31 16.56
C ARG A 390 -23.99 -4.42 17.04
N ILE A 391 -24.89 -3.74 16.32
CA ILE A 391 -26.28 -3.52 16.71
C ILE A 391 -27.18 -4.59 16.09
N ALA A 392 -27.93 -5.28 16.94
CA ALA A 392 -28.94 -6.28 16.59
C ALA A 392 -30.36 -5.78 16.91
N GLY A 393 -31.36 -6.41 16.30
CA GLY A 393 -32.79 -6.13 16.53
C GLY A 393 -33.39 -5.05 15.62
N ALA A 394 -32.63 -4.51 14.67
CA ALA A 394 -33.12 -3.55 13.68
C ALA A 394 -33.57 -4.20 12.37
N ASP A 395 -34.54 -3.60 11.68
CA ASP A 395 -34.78 -3.90 10.26
C ASP A 395 -33.66 -3.29 9.42
N VAL A 396 -32.69 -4.14 9.06
CA VAL A 396 -31.51 -3.77 8.27
C VAL A 396 -31.88 -3.06 6.97
N LYS A 397 -32.97 -3.46 6.29
CA LYS A 397 -33.37 -2.85 5.02
C LYS A 397 -33.93 -1.45 5.24
N ALA A 398 -34.78 -1.28 6.25
CA ALA A 398 -35.35 0.01 6.60
C ALA A 398 -34.26 1.00 7.07
N VAL A 399 -33.37 0.56 7.97
CA VAL A 399 -32.25 1.37 8.46
C VAL A 399 -31.32 1.75 7.31
N ARG A 400 -30.96 0.80 6.44
CA ARG A 400 -30.08 1.10 5.30
C ARG A 400 -30.65 2.17 4.39
N LYS A 401 -31.92 2.05 4.03
CA LYS A 401 -32.61 3.04 3.18
C LYS A 401 -32.62 4.42 3.84
N ALA A 402 -32.93 4.49 5.14
CA ALA A 402 -32.94 5.75 5.89
C ALA A 402 -31.53 6.35 6.04
N ALA A 403 -30.51 5.53 6.27
CA ALA A 403 -29.11 5.94 6.38
C ALA A 403 -28.60 6.54 5.06
N GLU A 404 -28.81 5.83 3.94
CA GLU A 404 -28.40 6.28 2.61
C GLU A 404 -29.08 7.61 2.24
N ALA A 405 -30.37 7.77 2.57
CA ALA A 405 -31.10 9.03 2.39
C ALA A 405 -30.55 10.19 3.26
N ALA A 406 -29.96 9.88 4.42
CA ALA A 406 -29.33 10.85 5.32
C ALA A 406 -27.84 11.10 5.02
N GLY A 407 -27.31 10.51 3.93
CA GLY A 407 -25.88 10.60 3.59
C GLY A 407 -24.98 9.92 4.62
N ILE A 408 -25.43 8.79 5.17
CA ILE A 408 -24.72 7.98 6.16
C ILE A 408 -24.54 6.56 5.63
N ASN A 409 -23.33 6.01 5.78
CA ASN A 409 -23.06 4.61 5.49
C ASN A 409 -22.74 3.82 6.77
N PHE A 410 -23.35 2.65 6.90
CA PHE A 410 -23.03 1.66 7.93
C PHE A 410 -22.51 0.38 7.29
N ARG A 411 -21.94 -0.49 8.13
CA ARG A 411 -21.60 -1.85 7.72
C ARG A 411 -22.80 -2.77 7.96
N TYR A 412 -23.21 -3.54 6.96
CA TYR A 412 -24.32 -4.49 7.09
C TYR A 412 -23.79 -5.93 7.10
N ALA A 413 -24.01 -6.66 8.19
CA ALA A 413 -23.50 -8.01 8.40
C ALA A 413 -24.63 -8.97 8.79
N GLY A 414 -25.27 -9.57 7.78
CA GLY A 414 -26.44 -10.43 8.00
C GLY A 414 -27.61 -9.64 8.58
N THR A 415 -28.01 -9.96 9.80
CA THR A 415 -29.09 -9.29 10.54
C THR A 415 -28.60 -8.18 11.48
N GLU A 416 -27.29 -7.90 11.49
CA GLU A 416 -26.67 -6.92 12.37
C GLU A 416 -26.09 -5.74 11.58
N ILE A 417 -25.99 -4.60 12.25
CA ILE A 417 -25.45 -3.36 11.69
C ILE A 417 -24.22 -2.96 12.49
N GLY A 418 -23.08 -2.85 11.80
CA GLY A 418 -21.83 -2.33 12.33
C GLY A 418 -21.76 -0.81 12.19
N ILE A 419 -21.39 -0.13 13.28
CA ILE A 419 -21.21 1.33 13.33
C ILE A 419 -19.86 1.61 13.95
N SER A 420 -18.90 2.11 13.17
CA SER A 420 -17.57 2.50 13.66
C SER A 420 -17.49 4.01 13.77
N CYS A 421 -17.48 4.51 15.00
CA CYS A 421 -17.20 5.93 15.26
C CYS A 421 -15.72 6.23 15.02
N ASP A 422 -15.41 7.49 14.75
CA ASP A 422 -14.05 7.91 14.46
C ASP A 422 -13.76 9.33 14.97
N GLU A 423 -12.57 9.85 14.67
CA GLU A 423 -12.13 11.15 15.18
C GLU A 423 -13.08 12.28 14.75
N THR A 424 -13.77 12.14 13.61
CA THR A 424 -14.66 13.16 13.06
C THR A 424 -16.07 13.12 13.65
N THR A 425 -16.43 12.05 14.36
CA THR A 425 -17.77 11.85 14.90
C THR A 425 -18.10 12.90 15.97
N THR A 426 -19.18 13.65 15.74
CA THR A 426 -19.71 14.67 16.65
C THR A 426 -21.01 14.22 17.33
N ILE A 427 -21.53 15.01 18.28
CA ILE A 427 -22.83 14.71 18.89
C ILE A 427 -23.99 14.87 17.89
N GLU A 428 -23.84 15.78 16.93
CA GLU A 428 -24.76 15.96 15.81
C GLU A 428 -24.79 14.73 14.91
N ASP A 429 -23.64 14.09 14.70
CA ASP A 429 -23.54 12.83 13.96
C ASP A 429 -24.22 11.69 14.71
N VAL A 430 -24.00 11.57 16.01
CA VAL A 430 -24.71 10.59 16.85
C VAL A 430 -26.21 10.82 16.78
N THR A 431 -26.66 12.07 16.84
CA THR A 431 -28.09 12.43 16.71
C THR A 431 -28.66 12.02 15.35
N ALA A 432 -27.88 12.17 14.27
CA ALA A 432 -28.28 11.75 12.94
C ALA A 432 -28.37 10.22 12.83
N ILE A 433 -27.41 9.49 13.39
CA ILE A 433 -27.43 8.02 13.47
C ILE A 433 -28.68 7.55 14.22
N VAL A 434 -28.95 8.10 15.41
CA VAL A 434 -30.10 7.74 16.23
C VAL A 434 -31.42 8.04 15.51
N SER A 435 -31.51 9.18 14.83
CA SER A 435 -32.69 9.55 14.03
C SER A 435 -32.96 8.57 12.89
N VAL A 436 -31.91 8.04 12.25
CA VAL A 436 -32.04 6.99 11.22
C VAL A 436 -32.66 5.72 11.80
N PHE A 437 -32.20 5.28 12.98
CA PHE A 437 -32.73 4.09 13.65
C PHE A 437 -34.16 4.30 14.19
N ALA A 438 -34.44 5.45 14.80
CA ALA A 438 -35.78 5.80 15.30
C ALA A 438 -36.80 5.86 14.16
N GLY A 439 -36.46 6.54 13.06
CA GLY A 439 -37.33 6.63 11.88
C GLY A 439 -37.59 5.25 11.25
N ALA A 440 -36.59 4.37 11.21
CA ALA A 440 -36.76 3.00 10.74
C ALA A 440 -37.64 2.13 11.66
N ALA A 441 -37.69 2.44 12.97
CA ALA A 441 -38.56 1.80 13.95
C ALA A 441 -39.97 2.41 14.02
N GLY A 442 -40.25 3.50 13.31
CA GLY A 442 -41.53 4.22 13.39
C GLY A 442 -41.69 5.10 14.64
N GLU A 443 -40.59 5.35 15.35
CA GLU A 443 -40.56 6.23 16.53
C GLU A 443 -40.53 7.71 16.11
N THR A 444 -41.27 8.56 16.82
CA THR A 444 -41.42 10.00 16.49
C THR A 444 -40.63 10.93 17.43
N GLY A 445 -39.94 10.37 18.42
CA GLY A 445 -39.06 11.11 19.34
C GLY A 445 -37.59 10.88 19.04
N SER A 446 -36.78 11.94 19.05
CA SER A 446 -35.31 11.84 19.12
C SER A 446 -34.90 11.98 20.58
N PRO A 447 -34.46 10.89 21.24
CA PRO A 447 -33.98 11.01 22.60
C PRO A 447 -32.72 11.90 22.62
N VAL A 448 -32.63 12.80 23.61
CA VAL A 448 -31.52 13.73 23.78
C VAL A 448 -30.45 13.07 24.66
N PHE A 449 -29.27 12.87 24.12
CA PHE A 449 -28.15 12.27 24.85
C PHE A 449 -27.08 13.30 25.15
N ARG A 450 -26.45 13.15 26.31
CA ARG A 450 -25.31 13.98 26.71
C ARG A 450 -24.13 13.09 27.07
N PRO A 451 -22.91 13.44 26.67
CA PRO A 451 -21.71 12.73 27.10
C PRO A 451 -21.62 12.74 28.63
N GLY A 452 -21.48 11.56 29.24
CA GLY A 452 -21.10 11.41 30.64
C GLY A 452 -19.59 11.55 30.84
N PRO A 453 -19.09 11.35 32.08
CA PRO A 453 -17.64 11.22 32.30
C PRO A 453 -17.07 10.05 31.48
N PHE A 454 -15.81 10.15 31.09
CA PHE A 454 -15.13 9.08 30.36
C PHE A 454 -15.09 7.80 31.20
N GLU A 455 -15.54 6.71 30.59
CA GLU A 455 -15.40 5.36 31.11
C GLU A 455 -15.15 4.42 29.93
N LEU A 456 -14.04 3.68 30.00
CA LEU A 456 -13.73 2.67 29.00
C LEU A 456 -14.59 1.42 29.22
N LYS A 457 -15.44 1.09 28.25
CA LYS A 457 -16.25 -0.13 28.19
C LYS A 457 -15.39 -1.35 27.84
N ALA A 458 -14.47 -1.66 28.74
CA ALA A 458 -13.65 -2.86 28.72
C ALA A 458 -13.27 -3.26 30.15
N PRO A 459 -13.19 -4.57 30.46
CA PRO A 459 -12.63 -5.10 31.71
C PRO A 459 -11.26 -4.51 32.04
N SER A 460 -10.95 -4.36 33.34
CA SER A 460 -9.69 -3.77 33.82
C SER A 460 -8.44 -4.45 33.24
N VAL A 461 -8.48 -5.76 33.01
CA VAL A 461 -7.37 -6.56 32.45
C VAL A 461 -6.99 -6.14 31.03
N LEU A 462 -7.93 -5.57 30.27
CA LEU A 462 -7.77 -5.08 28.89
C LEU A 462 -7.34 -3.62 28.82
N ARG A 463 -7.34 -2.88 29.94
CA ARG A 463 -6.97 -1.46 29.95
C ARG A 463 -5.46 -1.31 29.91
N ARG A 464 -4.98 -0.37 29.09
CA ARG A 464 -3.56 -0.01 29.04
C ARG A 464 -3.12 0.65 30.33
N THR A 465 -2.01 0.18 30.88
CA THR A 465 -1.32 0.82 32.00
C THR A 465 0.12 1.20 31.66
N SER A 466 0.67 0.66 30.57
CA SER A 466 2.02 0.95 30.10
C SER A 466 2.12 2.36 29.48
N PRO A 467 3.20 3.11 29.73
CA PRO A 467 3.44 4.37 29.04
C PRO A 467 3.80 4.13 27.57
N TYR A 468 3.67 5.17 26.75
CA TYR A 468 4.07 5.20 25.34
C TYR A 468 4.47 6.61 24.93
N LEU A 469 5.25 6.72 23.86
CA LEU A 469 5.71 7.99 23.28
C LEU A 469 6.41 8.88 24.33
N THR A 470 7.23 8.27 25.17
CA THR A 470 7.96 8.97 26.24
C THR A 470 9.18 9.73 25.72
N HIS A 471 9.64 9.43 24.50
CA HIS A 471 10.75 10.14 23.88
C HIS A 471 10.45 11.65 23.73
N PRO A 472 11.44 12.54 23.96
CA PRO A 472 11.22 13.99 23.92
C PRO A 472 10.62 14.53 22.62
N VAL A 473 10.86 13.87 21.48
CA VAL A 473 10.30 14.26 20.17
C VAL A 473 8.76 14.32 20.20
N PHE A 474 8.10 13.41 20.90
CA PHE A 474 6.64 13.38 21.02
C PHE A 474 6.08 14.33 22.08
N ASN A 475 6.95 15.08 22.75
CA ASN A 475 6.60 15.93 23.89
C ASN A 475 7.05 17.39 23.73
N SER A 476 7.65 17.74 22.57
CA SER A 476 8.30 19.04 22.36
C SER A 476 7.66 19.92 21.28
N HIS A 477 6.83 19.37 20.39
CA HIS A 477 6.39 20.04 19.15
C HIS A 477 4.88 20.28 19.03
N HIS A 478 4.16 20.45 20.15
CA HIS A 478 2.69 20.49 20.17
C HIS A 478 2.02 21.80 19.74
N SER A 479 2.76 22.92 19.70
CA SER A 479 2.22 24.15 19.12
C SER A 479 2.49 24.18 17.62
N GLU A 480 1.56 24.74 16.84
CA GLU A 480 1.69 24.79 15.38
C GLU A 480 3.02 25.41 14.93
N THR A 481 3.46 26.50 15.56
CA THR A 481 4.78 27.11 15.26
C THR A 481 5.95 26.17 15.53
N LYS A 482 5.92 25.38 16.62
CA LYS A 482 6.98 24.41 16.91
C LYS A 482 6.94 23.25 15.92
N MET A 483 5.75 22.80 15.54
CA MET A 483 5.56 21.76 14.54
C MET A 483 6.06 22.19 13.16
N MET A 484 5.70 23.40 12.71
CA MET A 484 6.21 23.99 11.46
C MET A 484 7.75 24.05 11.45
N ARG A 485 8.36 24.51 12.55
CA ARG A 485 9.82 24.58 12.68
C ARG A 485 10.47 23.20 12.66
N TYR A 486 9.84 22.21 13.30
CA TYR A 486 10.31 20.83 13.28
C TYR A 486 10.26 20.23 11.88
N ILE A 487 9.10 20.30 11.21
CA ILE A 487 8.92 19.85 9.82
C ILE A 487 9.97 20.49 8.91
N LYS A 488 10.10 21.83 8.96
CA LYS A 488 11.07 22.54 8.11
C LYS A 488 12.52 22.21 8.46
N GLY A 489 12.80 21.94 9.73
CA GLY A 489 14.11 21.51 10.20
C GLY A 489 14.52 20.16 9.64
N LEU A 490 13.58 19.21 9.53
CA LEU A 490 13.82 17.93 8.86
C LEU A 490 13.93 18.10 7.34
N GLU A 491 13.01 18.83 6.72
CA GLU A 491 13.00 19.09 5.27
C GLU A 491 14.36 19.63 4.77
N ARG A 492 14.97 20.56 5.52
CA ARG A 492 16.28 21.16 5.17
C ARG A 492 17.45 20.18 5.19
N LYS A 493 17.29 18.99 5.76
CA LYS A 493 18.32 17.93 5.77
C LYS A 493 18.23 17.01 4.55
N ASP A 494 17.23 17.22 3.69
CA ASP A 494 16.90 16.35 2.58
C ASP A 494 17.07 17.08 1.25
N ILE A 495 17.58 16.38 0.24
CA ILE A 495 17.58 16.87 -1.15
C ILE A 495 16.40 16.26 -1.91
N GLY A 496 15.56 17.13 -2.45
CA GLY A 496 14.44 16.83 -3.36
C GLY A 496 14.61 17.46 -4.75
N LEU A 497 13.58 17.31 -5.60
CA LEU A 497 13.55 17.87 -6.96
C LEU A 497 13.31 19.38 -6.99
N ASP A 498 12.87 19.95 -5.88
CA ASP A 498 12.81 21.39 -5.65
C ASP A 498 14.20 22.04 -5.48
N THR A 499 15.24 21.22 -5.29
CA THR A 499 16.63 21.65 -5.11
C THR A 499 17.48 21.40 -6.36
N SER A 500 17.48 20.17 -6.89
CA SER A 500 18.33 19.78 -8.02
C SER A 500 17.83 18.52 -8.73
N MET A 501 18.41 18.22 -9.90
CA MET A 501 18.19 16.93 -10.58
C MET A 501 18.69 15.77 -9.71
N ILE A 502 17.83 14.76 -9.50
CA ILE A 502 18.19 13.49 -8.86
C ILE A 502 18.24 12.42 -9.96
N ALA A 503 19.41 12.17 -10.55
CA ALA A 503 19.58 11.29 -11.71
C ALA A 503 19.65 9.79 -11.36
N LEU A 504 18.65 9.28 -10.61
CA LEU A 504 18.58 7.87 -10.26
C LEU A 504 18.07 7.02 -11.43
N GLY A 505 18.95 6.18 -11.99
CA GLY A 505 18.59 5.17 -12.98
C GLY A 505 17.45 4.27 -12.48
N SER A 506 16.60 3.81 -13.40
CA SER A 506 15.40 3.00 -13.11
C SER A 506 14.34 3.67 -12.20
N CYS A 507 14.52 4.95 -11.80
CA CYS A 507 13.58 5.65 -10.92
C CYS A 507 12.76 6.74 -11.62
N THR A 508 13.22 7.26 -12.78
CA THR A 508 12.51 8.28 -13.56
C THR A 508 12.08 9.47 -12.69
N MET A 509 13.05 10.18 -12.11
CA MET A 509 12.81 11.36 -11.28
C MET A 509 12.37 12.56 -12.13
N LYS A 510 11.14 12.49 -12.67
CA LYS A 510 10.52 13.52 -13.51
C LYS A 510 9.75 14.54 -12.66
N LEU A 511 9.22 15.57 -13.32
CA LEU A 511 8.34 16.53 -12.69
C LEU A 511 7.09 15.83 -12.10
N ASN A 512 6.80 16.13 -10.84
CA ASN A 512 5.48 15.93 -10.23
C ASN A 512 4.79 17.30 -10.22
N ALA A 513 3.92 17.57 -11.19
CA ALA A 513 3.41 18.92 -11.38
C ALA A 513 2.40 19.31 -10.29
N ALA A 514 2.42 20.58 -9.88
CA ALA A 514 1.47 21.08 -8.87
C ALA A 514 0.01 20.85 -9.31
N SER A 515 -0.29 21.05 -10.60
CA SER A 515 -1.60 20.78 -11.20
C SER A 515 -2.02 19.32 -11.02
N GLU A 516 -1.10 18.35 -11.12
CA GLU A 516 -1.36 16.92 -10.91
C GLU A 516 -1.60 16.59 -9.43
N MET A 517 -0.96 17.33 -8.51
CA MET A 517 -0.99 17.08 -7.07
C MET A 517 -2.21 17.69 -6.36
N ILE A 518 -2.71 18.85 -6.80
CA ILE A 518 -3.85 19.56 -6.17
C ILE A 518 -5.08 18.66 -5.95
N PRO A 519 -5.53 17.84 -6.91
CA PRO A 519 -6.74 17.04 -6.75
C PRO A 519 -6.64 15.95 -5.67
N VAL A 520 -5.44 15.52 -5.31
CA VAL A 520 -5.22 14.44 -4.34
C VAL A 520 -5.76 14.81 -2.95
N THR A 521 -5.84 16.10 -2.62
CA THR A 521 -6.38 16.59 -1.34
C THR A 521 -7.84 17.04 -1.41
N TRP A 522 -8.49 17.01 -2.58
CA TRP A 522 -9.91 17.34 -2.70
C TRP A 522 -10.77 16.35 -1.92
N PRO A 523 -11.71 16.82 -1.07
CA PRO A 523 -12.56 15.94 -0.26
C PRO A 523 -13.28 14.86 -1.07
N GLU A 524 -13.68 15.19 -2.30
CA GLU A 524 -14.36 14.29 -3.23
C GLU A 524 -13.53 13.08 -3.63
N PHE A 525 -12.19 13.13 -3.48
CA PHE A 525 -11.29 11.99 -3.63
C PHE A 525 -10.74 11.53 -2.27
N SER A 526 -10.21 12.45 -1.48
CA SER A 526 -9.47 12.14 -0.25
C SER A 526 -10.33 11.62 0.91
N ARG A 527 -11.62 11.95 0.97
CA ARG A 527 -12.53 11.57 2.07
C ARG A 527 -13.51 10.46 1.75
N MET A 528 -13.35 9.77 0.62
CA MET A 528 -14.20 8.64 0.26
C MET A 528 -13.72 7.38 0.99
N HIS A 529 -14.64 6.69 1.71
CA HIS A 529 -14.34 5.38 2.29
C HIS A 529 -14.27 4.31 1.18
N PRO A 530 -13.31 3.37 1.18
CA PRO A 530 -13.12 2.42 0.06
C PRO A 530 -14.34 1.53 -0.22
N PHE A 531 -15.13 1.24 0.82
CA PHE A 531 -16.27 0.33 0.75
C PHE A 531 -17.64 1.03 0.72
N VAL A 532 -17.70 2.31 0.30
CA VAL A 532 -19.00 2.95 0.05
C VAL A 532 -19.78 2.23 -1.06
N PRO A 533 -21.11 2.36 -1.11
CA PRO A 533 -21.89 1.92 -2.27
C PRO A 533 -21.32 2.51 -3.57
N ALA A 534 -21.22 1.69 -4.62
CA ALA A 534 -20.62 2.10 -5.90
C ALA A 534 -21.27 3.36 -6.52
N GLU A 535 -22.57 3.57 -6.26
CA GLU A 535 -23.31 4.75 -6.69
C GLU A 535 -22.78 6.08 -6.10
N GLN A 536 -22.08 6.02 -4.96
CA GLN A 536 -21.45 7.19 -4.33
C GLN A 536 -20.06 7.49 -4.92
N ALA A 537 -19.47 6.57 -5.69
CA ALA A 537 -18.12 6.67 -6.23
C ALA A 537 -18.08 6.83 -7.76
N LYS A 538 -19.08 7.49 -8.36
CA LYS A 538 -19.20 7.61 -9.83
C LYS A 538 -18.06 8.40 -10.46
N GLY A 539 -17.56 9.42 -9.78
CA GLY A 539 -16.39 10.19 -10.20
C GLY A 539 -15.14 9.32 -10.24
N TYR A 540 -14.89 8.53 -9.18
CA TYR A 540 -13.81 7.53 -9.17
C TYR A 540 -13.97 6.51 -10.30
N ALA A 541 -15.17 5.94 -10.47
CA ALA A 541 -15.43 4.97 -11.53
C ALA A 541 -15.15 5.52 -12.92
N GLN A 542 -15.42 6.81 -13.16
CA GLN A 542 -15.06 7.46 -14.43
C GLN A 542 -13.55 7.65 -14.57
N VAL A 543 -12.86 8.12 -13.52
CA VAL A 543 -11.39 8.25 -13.52
C VAL A 543 -10.72 6.91 -13.81
N PHE A 544 -11.19 5.81 -13.21
CA PHE A 544 -10.65 4.48 -13.47
C PHE A 544 -10.84 4.06 -14.92
N ARG A 545 -12.06 4.18 -15.47
CA ARG A 545 -12.31 3.83 -16.88
C ARG A 545 -11.46 4.64 -17.85
N GLU A 546 -11.33 5.94 -17.64
CA GLU A 546 -10.51 6.81 -18.50
C GLU A 546 -9.01 6.46 -18.40
N LEU A 547 -8.52 6.15 -17.19
CA LEU A 547 -7.15 5.74 -16.97
C LEU A 547 -6.88 4.35 -17.57
N GLU A 548 -7.75 3.37 -17.36
CA GLU A 548 -7.66 2.02 -17.91
C GLU A 548 -7.62 2.06 -19.45
N ASP A 549 -8.51 2.83 -20.09
CA ASP A 549 -8.53 3.00 -21.55
C ASP A 549 -7.22 3.62 -22.07
N ALA A 550 -6.74 4.69 -21.42
CA ALA A 550 -5.47 5.32 -21.79
C ALA A 550 -4.29 4.36 -21.64
N LEU A 551 -4.22 3.61 -20.54
CA LEU A 551 -3.16 2.64 -20.28
C LEU A 551 -3.23 1.44 -21.24
N CYS A 552 -4.43 0.95 -21.60
CA CYS A 552 -4.60 -0.08 -22.64
C CYS A 552 -4.04 0.41 -23.98
N LYS A 553 -4.36 1.64 -24.39
CA LYS A 553 -3.86 2.22 -25.65
C LYS A 553 -2.34 2.43 -25.64
N ILE A 554 -1.78 2.89 -24.52
CA ILE A 554 -0.32 3.08 -24.35
C ILE A 554 0.42 1.75 -24.42
N THR A 555 -0.14 0.71 -23.80
CA THR A 555 0.53 -0.58 -23.66
C THR A 555 0.23 -1.57 -24.80
N GLY A 556 -0.87 -1.34 -25.51
CA GLY A 556 -1.46 -2.26 -26.48
C GLY A 556 -2.15 -3.48 -25.85
N PHE A 557 -2.38 -3.50 -24.54
CA PHE A 557 -3.10 -4.58 -23.86
C PHE A 557 -4.61 -4.42 -23.96
N ALA A 558 -5.32 -5.53 -23.74
CA ALA A 558 -6.78 -5.59 -23.82
C ALA A 558 -7.50 -5.15 -22.54
N ALA A 559 -6.80 -5.15 -21.39
CA ALA A 559 -7.38 -4.80 -20.09
C ALA A 559 -6.29 -4.32 -19.14
N VAL A 560 -6.69 -3.61 -18.09
CA VAL A 560 -5.82 -3.14 -17.01
C VAL A 560 -6.46 -3.47 -15.66
N SER A 561 -5.65 -3.86 -14.69
CA SER A 561 -6.06 -3.91 -13.28
C SER A 561 -5.33 -2.82 -12.48
N LEU A 562 -6.10 -1.92 -11.87
CA LEU A 562 -5.55 -0.85 -11.01
C LEU A 562 -5.28 -1.28 -9.57
N GLN A 563 -5.54 -2.54 -9.19
CA GLN A 563 -5.46 -2.99 -7.79
C GLN A 563 -4.03 -3.00 -7.20
N PRO A 564 -2.96 -3.42 -7.93
CA PRO A 564 -1.65 -3.54 -7.30
C PRO A 564 -1.06 -2.17 -6.93
N ASN A 565 -0.75 -1.98 -5.66
CA ASN A 565 -0.31 -0.71 -5.05
C ASN A 565 1.23 -0.54 -5.00
N SER A 566 1.97 -1.28 -5.81
CA SER A 566 3.40 -1.04 -6.09
C SER A 566 3.83 -1.85 -7.32
N GLY A 567 4.98 -1.51 -7.93
CA GLY A 567 5.49 -2.27 -9.07
C GLY A 567 5.74 -3.75 -8.73
N ALA A 568 6.31 -4.02 -7.56
CA ALA A 568 6.51 -5.39 -7.07
C ALA A 568 5.19 -6.15 -6.85
N GLN A 569 4.12 -5.46 -6.45
CA GLN A 569 2.78 -6.07 -6.41
C GLN A 569 2.22 -6.34 -7.81
N GLY A 570 2.51 -5.48 -8.79
CA GLY A 570 2.18 -5.72 -10.19
C GLY A 570 2.92 -6.94 -10.76
N GLU A 571 4.21 -7.11 -10.43
CA GLU A 571 4.95 -8.34 -10.75
C GLU A 571 4.29 -9.58 -10.16
N PHE A 572 4.02 -9.57 -8.85
CA PHE A 572 3.35 -10.70 -8.21
C PHE A 572 1.98 -10.99 -8.83
N ALA A 573 1.16 -9.96 -9.06
CA ALA A 573 -0.17 -10.09 -9.65
C ALA A 573 -0.11 -10.65 -11.08
N GLY A 574 0.79 -10.14 -11.93
CA GLY A 574 0.98 -10.62 -13.30
C GLY A 574 1.44 -12.08 -13.35
N LEU A 575 2.39 -12.47 -12.49
CA LEU A 575 2.82 -13.87 -12.39
C LEU A 575 1.73 -14.80 -11.85
N MET A 576 0.90 -14.32 -10.91
CA MET A 576 -0.26 -15.07 -10.44
C MET A 576 -1.34 -15.20 -11.53
N ALA A 577 -1.51 -14.19 -12.39
CA ALA A 577 -2.37 -14.27 -13.56
C ALA A 577 -1.85 -15.33 -14.57
N ILE A 578 -0.55 -15.32 -14.88
CA ILE A 578 0.08 -16.35 -15.72
C ILE A 578 -0.09 -17.76 -15.12
N ARG A 579 0.16 -17.93 -13.82
CA ARG A 579 -0.04 -19.20 -13.11
C ARG A 579 -1.49 -19.68 -13.22
N THR A 580 -2.45 -18.76 -13.08
CA THR A 580 -3.88 -19.06 -13.22
C THR A 580 -4.24 -19.41 -14.65
N TYR A 581 -3.66 -18.73 -15.65
CA TYR A 581 -3.83 -19.03 -17.07
C TYR A 581 -3.37 -20.45 -17.42
N HIS A 582 -2.18 -20.88 -16.98
CA HIS A 582 -1.72 -22.26 -17.23
C HIS A 582 -2.65 -23.29 -16.58
N ARG A 583 -3.04 -23.07 -15.31
CA ARG A 583 -3.95 -23.96 -14.58
C ARG A 583 -5.33 -24.04 -15.21
N GLY A 584 -5.86 -22.91 -15.70
CA GLY A 584 -7.14 -22.84 -16.41
C GLY A 584 -7.16 -23.65 -17.70
N ARG A 585 -5.98 -23.89 -18.30
CA ARG A 585 -5.79 -24.78 -19.46
C ARG A 585 -5.45 -26.23 -19.08
N GLY A 586 -5.52 -26.56 -17.79
CA GLY A 586 -5.22 -27.91 -17.27
C GLY A 586 -3.74 -28.16 -16.96
N ASP A 587 -2.84 -27.21 -17.22
CA ASP A 587 -1.41 -27.35 -16.95
C ASP A 587 -1.05 -26.86 -15.54
N LYS A 588 -0.83 -27.82 -14.63
CA LYS A 588 -0.45 -27.55 -13.25
C LYS A 588 1.06 -27.68 -13.01
N THR A 589 1.82 -28.13 -14.01
CA THR A 589 3.24 -28.46 -13.91
C THR A 589 4.14 -27.31 -14.33
N ARG A 590 3.62 -26.35 -15.11
CA ARG A 590 4.33 -25.11 -15.47
C ARG A 590 4.58 -24.23 -14.26
N ASN A 591 5.84 -24.23 -13.81
CA ASN A 591 6.31 -23.48 -12.66
C ASN A 591 7.74 -22.95 -12.79
N VAL A 592 8.36 -23.00 -13.96
CA VAL A 592 9.68 -22.43 -14.23
C VAL A 592 9.51 -21.03 -14.81
N VAL A 593 10.25 -20.07 -14.28
CA VAL A 593 10.34 -18.72 -14.84
C VAL A 593 11.79 -18.41 -15.21
N LEU A 594 12.01 -18.05 -16.46
CA LEU A 594 13.30 -17.59 -16.95
C LEU A 594 13.46 -16.11 -16.60
N ILE A 595 14.61 -15.72 -16.08
CA ILE A 595 14.91 -14.33 -15.70
C ILE A 595 16.34 -14.00 -16.14
N PRO A 596 16.56 -13.01 -17.03
CA PRO A 596 17.90 -12.54 -17.37
C PRO A 596 18.68 -12.08 -16.15
N SER A 597 20.00 -12.32 -16.14
CA SER A 597 20.88 -11.88 -15.04
C SER A 597 20.85 -10.38 -14.80
N SER A 598 20.47 -9.59 -15.80
CA SER A 598 20.33 -8.13 -15.73
C SER A 598 19.06 -7.66 -15.03
N ALA A 599 18.04 -8.51 -14.85
CA ALA A 599 16.74 -8.11 -14.30
C ALA A 599 16.85 -7.51 -12.89
N HIS A 600 15.94 -6.58 -12.58
CA HIS A 600 15.82 -5.96 -11.26
C HIS A 600 15.60 -7.03 -10.16
N GLY A 601 16.01 -6.72 -8.92
CA GLY A 601 15.97 -7.68 -7.80
C GLY A 601 14.55 -8.07 -7.37
N THR A 602 13.55 -7.26 -7.71
CA THR A 602 12.13 -7.56 -7.47
C THR A 602 11.65 -8.75 -8.30
N ASN A 603 12.05 -8.87 -9.57
CA ASN A 603 11.61 -9.93 -10.48
C ASN A 603 11.81 -11.35 -9.87
N PRO A 604 13.04 -11.75 -9.46
CA PRO A 604 13.25 -13.07 -8.84
C PRO A 604 12.58 -13.20 -7.46
N ALA A 605 12.44 -12.11 -6.70
CA ALA A 605 11.71 -12.13 -5.42
C ALA A 605 10.20 -12.37 -5.63
N SER A 606 9.59 -11.67 -6.58
CA SER A 606 8.18 -11.81 -6.97
C SER A 606 7.89 -13.18 -7.55
N ALA A 607 8.79 -13.72 -8.39
CA ALA A 607 8.73 -15.09 -8.89
C ALA A 607 8.71 -16.13 -7.78
N THR A 608 9.64 -16.01 -6.83
CA THR A 608 9.73 -16.92 -5.67
C THR A 608 8.47 -16.81 -4.81
N MET A 609 7.98 -15.58 -4.59
CA MET A 609 6.74 -15.32 -3.87
C MET A 609 5.50 -15.90 -4.57
N ALA A 610 5.49 -15.93 -5.90
CA ALA A 610 4.46 -16.57 -6.71
C ALA A 610 4.61 -18.11 -6.81
N GLY A 611 5.55 -18.70 -6.08
CA GLY A 611 5.77 -20.16 -6.05
C GLY A 611 6.43 -20.70 -7.31
N LEU A 612 7.09 -19.84 -8.10
CA LEU A 612 7.78 -20.20 -9.33
C LEU A 612 9.26 -20.47 -9.07
N LYS A 613 9.81 -21.45 -9.80
CA LYS A 613 11.23 -21.77 -9.82
C LYS A 613 11.96 -20.84 -10.79
N VAL A 614 12.77 -19.95 -10.23
CA VAL A 614 13.64 -19.04 -10.99
C VAL A 614 14.77 -19.84 -11.65
N VAL A 615 14.95 -19.63 -12.95
CA VAL A 615 16.11 -20.09 -13.73
C VAL A 615 16.73 -18.87 -14.40
N VAL A 616 17.97 -18.55 -14.03
CA VAL A 616 18.67 -17.38 -14.56
C VAL A 616 19.15 -17.65 -15.98
N THR A 617 18.90 -16.74 -16.91
CA THR A 617 19.48 -16.74 -18.26
C THR A 617 20.65 -15.76 -18.34
N ALA A 618 21.66 -16.11 -19.13
CA ALA A 618 22.86 -15.30 -19.29
C ALA A 618 22.58 -14.04 -20.11
N CYS A 619 23.45 -13.04 -19.93
CA CYS A 619 23.59 -11.92 -20.84
C CYS A 619 24.93 -12.04 -21.59
N ASP A 620 24.97 -11.53 -22.82
CA ASP A 620 26.20 -11.45 -23.61
C ASP A 620 27.15 -10.36 -23.07
N SER A 621 28.32 -10.20 -23.70
CA SER A 621 29.31 -9.18 -23.29
C SER A 621 28.84 -7.74 -23.51
N ASN A 622 27.80 -7.52 -24.33
CA ASN A 622 27.19 -6.23 -24.58
C ASN A 622 26.01 -5.95 -23.64
N GLY A 623 25.65 -6.90 -22.78
CA GLY A 623 24.58 -6.79 -21.80
C GLY A 623 23.19 -7.13 -22.34
N ASN A 624 23.07 -7.72 -23.54
CA ASN A 624 21.82 -8.22 -24.11
C ASN A 624 21.52 -9.63 -23.57
N VAL A 625 20.29 -10.11 -23.69
CA VAL A 625 19.95 -11.51 -23.39
C VAL A 625 20.66 -12.45 -24.37
N GLU A 626 21.37 -13.45 -23.85
CA GLU A 626 22.05 -14.45 -24.68
C GLU A 626 21.01 -15.44 -25.25
N LEU A 627 20.66 -15.28 -26.54
CA LEU A 627 19.63 -16.07 -27.23
C LEU A 627 19.90 -17.57 -27.19
N GLY A 628 21.17 -17.99 -27.33
CA GLY A 628 21.54 -19.41 -27.30
C GLY A 628 21.23 -20.06 -25.95
N ASP A 629 21.58 -19.36 -24.86
CA ASP A 629 21.32 -19.82 -23.49
C ASP A 629 19.82 -19.77 -23.16
N LEU A 630 19.11 -18.72 -23.60
CA LEU A 630 17.66 -18.60 -23.45
C LEU A 630 16.93 -19.77 -24.12
N ARG A 631 17.25 -20.06 -25.39
CA ARG A 631 16.62 -21.16 -26.15
C ARG A 631 16.92 -22.51 -25.52
N ALA A 632 18.18 -22.76 -25.13
CA ALA A 632 18.57 -24.00 -24.45
C ALA A 632 17.80 -24.21 -23.13
N LYS A 633 17.62 -23.16 -22.33
CA LYS A 633 16.87 -23.24 -21.07
C LYS A 633 15.36 -23.34 -21.27
N ALA A 634 14.81 -22.68 -22.29
CA ALA A 634 13.41 -22.81 -22.66
C ALA A 634 13.10 -24.25 -23.12
N GLU A 635 13.98 -24.84 -23.93
CA GLU A 635 13.87 -26.24 -24.36
C GLU A 635 14.01 -27.22 -23.20
N LEU A 636 15.05 -27.06 -22.37
CA LEU A 636 15.27 -27.89 -21.17
C LEU A 636 14.07 -27.89 -20.22
N HIS A 637 13.33 -26.79 -20.18
CA HIS A 637 12.17 -26.61 -19.30
C HIS A 637 10.84 -26.61 -20.03
N ARG A 638 10.75 -27.08 -21.29
CA ARG A 638 9.54 -27.02 -22.14
C ARG A 638 8.23 -27.39 -21.41
N ASP A 639 8.21 -28.51 -20.70
CA ASP A 639 7.01 -29.03 -20.03
C ASP A 639 6.68 -28.31 -18.70
N ARG A 640 7.60 -27.46 -18.23
CA ARG A 640 7.50 -26.73 -16.97
C ARG A 640 7.63 -25.22 -17.13
N LEU A 641 7.86 -24.70 -18.33
CA LEU A 641 8.07 -23.29 -18.59
C LEU A 641 6.75 -22.53 -18.42
N ALA A 642 6.66 -21.75 -17.34
CA ALA A 642 5.53 -20.86 -17.08
C ALA A 642 5.76 -19.50 -17.74
N ALA A 643 6.92 -18.88 -17.53
CA ALA A 643 7.14 -17.53 -18.02
C ALA A 643 8.58 -17.16 -18.33
N LEU A 644 8.76 -16.06 -19.04
CA LEU A 644 9.94 -15.20 -19.01
C LEU A 644 9.55 -13.91 -18.29
N MET A 645 10.44 -13.39 -17.43
CA MET A 645 10.38 -11.98 -17.00
C MET A 645 11.49 -11.20 -17.69
N VAL A 646 11.12 -10.20 -18.48
CA VAL A 646 12.06 -9.33 -19.19
C VAL A 646 11.78 -7.87 -18.86
N THR A 647 12.81 -7.02 -18.80
CA THR A 647 12.66 -5.56 -18.69
C THR A 647 12.98 -4.96 -20.04
N TYR A 648 12.12 -4.09 -20.57
CA TYR A 648 12.36 -3.45 -21.86
C TYR A 648 12.15 -1.92 -21.81
N PRO A 649 13.08 -1.10 -22.35
CA PRO A 649 14.48 -1.45 -22.62
C PRO A 649 15.15 -2.04 -21.37
N SER A 650 16.26 -2.74 -21.54
CA SER A 650 16.89 -3.49 -20.45
C SER A 650 17.31 -2.59 -19.28
N THR A 651 17.65 -3.18 -18.14
CA THR A 651 18.17 -2.43 -16.98
C THR A 651 19.50 -1.73 -17.25
N HIS A 652 20.20 -2.10 -18.34
CA HIS A 652 21.38 -1.40 -18.85
C HIS A 652 21.03 -0.14 -19.66
N GLY A 653 19.75 0.10 -19.96
CA GLY A 653 19.29 1.25 -20.74
C GLY A 653 19.40 1.06 -22.25
N VAL A 654 19.39 -0.19 -22.74
CA VAL A 654 19.58 -0.53 -24.16
C VAL A 654 18.30 -1.16 -24.73
N PHE A 655 17.94 -0.76 -25.96
CA PHE A 655 16.90 -1.43 -26.74
C PHE A 655 17.50 -2.64 -27.46
N GLU A 656 17.15 -3.84 -27.01
CA GLU A 656 17.59 -5.08 -27.66
C GLU A 656 16.84 -5.28 -28.99
N GLU A 657 17.57 -5.58 -30.08
CA GLU A 657 17.01 -5.78 -31.42
C GLU A 657 16.14 -7.04 -31.50
N ASP A 658 16.57 -8.10 -30.81
CA ASP A 658 15.97 -9.44 -30.89
C ASP A 658 14.81 -9.67 -29.91
N ILE A 659 14.24 -8.61 -29.32
CA ILE A 659 13.19 -8.74 -28.29
C ILE A 659 11.97 -9.55 -28.74
N LYS A 660 11.58 -9.43 -30.02
CA LYS A 660 10.49 -10.23 -30.59
C LYS A 660 10.87 -11.71 -30.70
N GLU A 661 12.12 -12.00 -31.06
CA GLU A 661 12.59 -13.39 -31.09
C GLU A 661 12.65 -13.98 -29.68
N ILE A 662 13.10 -13.22 -28.69
CA ILE A 662 13.06 -13.59 -27.27
C ILE A 662 11.64 -13.99 -26.85
N CYS A 663 10.64 -13.14 -27.14
CA CYS A 663 9.24 -13.45 -26.84
C CYS A 663 8.75 -14.70 -27.57
N ASN A 664 9.04 -14.81 -28.87
CA ASN A 664 8.61 -15.93 -29.71
C ASN A 664 9.19 -17.26 -29.22
N ILE A 665 10.46 -17.30 -28.78
CA ILE A 665 11.07 -18.49 -28.17
C ILE A 665 10.22 -18.95 -26.99
N ILE A 666 9.84 -18.04 -26.08
CA ILE A 666 9.07 -18.40 -24.89
C ILE A 666 7.68 -18.93 -25.26
N HIS A 667 7.02 -18.30 -26.22
CA HIS A 667 5.73 -18.76 -26.74
C HIS A 667 5.83 -20.12 -27.44
N GLU A 668 6.90 -20.38 -28.21
CA GLU A 668 7.18 -21.67 -28.87
C GLU A 668 7.24 -22.82 -27.85
N TYR A 669 7.82 -22.58 -26.67
CA TYR A 669 7.91 -23.54 -25.58
C TYR A 669 6.72 -23.49 -24.59
N GLY A 670 5.66 -22.76 -24.93
CA GLY A 670 4.38 -22.74 -24.22
C GLY A 670 4.33 -21.87 -22.95
N GLY A 671 5.36 -21.05 -22.72
CA GLY A 671 5.39 -20.06 -21.65
C GLY A 671 4.64 -18.77 -22.01
N GLN A 672 4.59 -17.84 -21.06
CA GLN A 672 4.11 -16.47 -21.24
C GLN A 672 5.23 -15.46 -21.00
N VAL A 673 5.08 -14.24 -21.52
CA VAL A 673 6.07 -13.16 -21.38
C VAL A 673 5.51 -12.10 -20.45
N TYR A 674 6.12 -11.99 -19.27
CA TYR A 674 5.94 -10.88 -18.36
C TYR A 674 6.95 -9.78 -18.69
N MET A 675 6.48 -8.56 -18.98
CA MET A 675 7.34 -7.40 -19.11
C MET A 675 7.34 -6.55 -17.83
N ASP A 676 8.53 -6.27 -17.31
CA ASP A 676 8.74 -5.21 -16.33
C ASP A 676 8.70 -3.84 -17.04
N GLY A 677 7.62 -3.09 -16.80
CA GLY A 677 7.37 -1.78 -17.40
C GLY A 677 7.92 -0.60 -16.60
N ALA A 678 8.85 -0.82 -15.66
CA ALA A 678 9.53 0.27 -14.96
C ALA A 678 10.23 1.25 -15.91
N ASN A 679 10.65 0.78 -17.09
CA ASN A 679 11.36 1.56 -18.10
C ASN A 679 10.43 2.12 -19.21
N MET A 680 9.11 2.11 -19.01
CA MET A 680 8.14 2.60 -20.00
C MET A 680 8.32 4.08 -20.40
N ASN A 681 9.03 4.88 -19.62
CA ASN A 681 9.34 6.27 -20.01
C ASN A 681 10.17 6.36 -21.30
N ALA A 682 10.86 5.30 -21.71
CA ALA A 682 11.54 5.22 -23.01
C ALA A 682 10.64 4.68 -24.14
N GLN A 683 9.45 4.16 -23.83
CA GLN A 683 8.56 3.50 -24.79
C GLN A 683 7.32 4.32 -25.17
N VAL A 684 6.70 5.03 -24.21
CA VAL A 684 5.39 5.67 -24.40
C VAL A 684 5.36 6.52 -25.69
N GLY A 685 4.48 6.13 -26.62
CA GLY A 685 4.27 6.83 -27.90
C GLY A 685 5.24 6.43 -29.02
N LEU A 686 6.24 5.59 -28.74
CA LEU A 686 7.26 5.13 -29.70
C LEU A 686 7.19 3.63 -29.99
N THR A 687 6.83 2.83 -28.98
CA THR A 687 6.57 1.38 -29.06
C THR A 687 5.60 0.99 -27.94
N SER A 688 5.29 -0.29 -27.78
CA SER A 688 4.46 -0.78 -26.70
C SER A 688 4.84 -2.21 -26.27
N PRO A 689 4.56 -2.59 -25.01
CA PRO A 689 4.69 -3.97 -24.52
C PRO A 689 4.04 -5.00 -25.45
N ALA A 690 2.82 -4.75 -25.93
CA ALA A 690 2.15 -5.65 -26.85
C ALA A 690 2.87 -5.74 -28.20
N ALA A 691 3.43 -4.64 -28.70
CA ALA A 691 4.16 -4.61 -29.96
C ALA A 691 5.46 -5.44 -29.93
N ILE A 692 6.09 -5.60 -28.75
CA ILE A 692 7.27 -6.45 -28.57
C ILE A 692 6.91 -7.92 -28.29
N GLY A 693 5.64 -8.25 -28.07
CA GLY A 693 5.16 -9.61 -27.80
C GLY A 693 4.99 -9.98 -26.31
N ALA A 694 4.89 -8.99 -25.41
CA ALA A 694 4.57 -9.27 -24.01
C ALA A 694 3.09 -9.66 -23.84
N ASP A 695 2.80 -10.53 -22.87
CA ASP A 695 1.44 -10.98 -22.54
C ASP A 695 0.83 -10.20 -21.35
N VAL A 696 1.69 -9.72 -20.45
CA VAL A 696 1.30 -8.92 -19.28
C VAL A 696 2.47 -8.00 -18.89
N CYS A 697 2.17 -6.81 -18.35
CA CYS A 697 3.18 -5.86 -17.91
C CYS A 697 2.68 -5.08 -16.71
N HIS A 698 3.51 -4.84 -15.70
CA HIS A 698 3.18 -3.80 -14.72
C HIS A 698 3.70 -2.43 -15.17
N LEU A 699 3.05 -1.36 -14.72
CA LEU A 699 3.52 0.02 -14.91
C LEU A 699 3.84 0.67 -13.57
N ASN A 700 4.99 1.34 -13.42
CA ASN A 700 5.22 2.20 -12.26
C ASN A 700 4.63 3.59 -12.50
N LEU A 701 3.42 3.86 -11.99
CA LEU A 701 2.83 5.20 -12.11
C LEU A 701 3.67 6.27 -11.39
N HIS A 702 4.37 5.88 -10.32
CA HIS A 702 5.31 6.69 -9.55
C HIS A 702 6.70 6.86 -10.19
N LYS A 703 6.85 6.44 -11.44
CA LYS A 703 8.03 6.68 -12.26
C LYS A 703 7.57 7.35 -13.56
N THR A 704 6.93 6.58 -14.43
CA THR A 704 6.57 7.02 -15.78
C THR A 704 5.41 8.03 -15.79
N PHE A 705 4.48 7.94 -14.84
CA PHE A 705 3.22 8.70 -14.87
C PHE A 705 3.05 9.65 -13.66
N ALA A 706 4.16 10.21 -13.20
CA ALA A 706 4.24 11.39 -12.33
C ALA A 706 3.61 11.31 -10.92
N ILE A 707 3.16 10.14 -10.43
CA ILE A 707 2.92 9.99 -8.99
C ILE A 707 4.24 10.29 -8.24
N PRO A 708 4.22 11.08 -7.16
CA PRO A 708 5.43 11.47 -6.45
C PRO A 708 6.12 10.30 -5.74
N HIS A 709 7.46 10.35 -5.70
CA HIS A 709 8.32 9.31 -5.12
C HIS A 709 8.21 9.19 -3.59
N GLY A 710 7.80 10.24 -2.89
CA GLY A 710 7.37 10.24 -1.49
C GLY A 710 8.44 9.85 -0.45
N GLY A 711 9.72 9.99 -0.78
CA GLY A 711 10.82 9.50 0.07
C GLY A 711 10.95 7.97 0.09
N GLY A 712 10.27 7.26 -0.82
CA GLY A 712 10.23 5.79 -0.88
C GLY A 712 8.81 5.20 -0.87
N GLY A 713 7.80 5.96 -1.32
CA GLY A 713 6.38 5.59 -1.35
C GLY A 713 5.48 6.80 -1.06
N PRO A 714 4.35 6.96 -1.77
CA PRO A 714 3.54 5.89 -2.33
C PRO A 714 3.93 5.43 -3.73
N GLY A 715 3.37 4.29 -4.15
CA GLY A 715 3.41 3.82 -5.52
C GLY A 715 2.07 3.23 -5.94
N MET A 716 1.91 3.05 -7.26
CA MET A 716 0.89 2.21 -7.90
C MET A 716 1.55 1.42 -9.02
N GLY A 717 1.14 0.18 -9.18
CA GLY A 717 1.71 -0.81 -10.08
C GLY A 717 0.68 -1.56 -10.94
N PRO A 718 -0.23 -0.88 -11.65
CA PRO A 718 -1.26 -1.54 -12.44
C PRO A 718 -0.66 -2.51 -13.46
N ILE A 719 -1.39 -3.59 -13.75
CA ILE A 719 -1.01 -4.63 -14.72
C ILE A 719 -1.93 -4.69 -15.94
#